data_AF-A0A8H5QYU9-F1
#
_entry.id   AF-A0A8H5QYU9-F1
#
_cell.length_a   1.000
_cell.length_b   1.000
_cell.length_c   1.000
_cell.angle_alpha   90.00
_cell.angle_beta   90.00
_cell.angle_gamma   90.00
#
_symmetry.space_group_name_H-M   'P 1'
#
loop_
_entity.id
_entity.type
_entity.pdbx_description
1 polymer ?
#
loop_
_entity_poly.entity_id
_entity_poly.type
_entity_poly.pdbx_seq_one_letter_code
_entity_poly.pdbx_strand_id
1 'polypeptide(L)'
;MSQPPPPDVLDAFGAEGCLIHVPGGRGLCYRTWQGILLRPSDDDKESEYISALCKSLLELYPNEYRIAGPIPASESPSGYVCDGWTAWEYLEGKATPQGNFDILIRACRAFHADVMKLATEKPMFLSMRQNRFTEADLVTWEEKKLDDVERINGDIMATIQPILDQLLKLRQPFREEIKKQLVHGDLTGNVLFDPENNNPPAIIDITLYWRPAEYAEAIIVADGLIWLNEDRKLVEMFGTDHTRIQLLMRALYWRCLCFAIDPILPWVNENLPKASFTGAIKIVKELMVIKQNGRRSEQSWVQLLSKSKEEGSGTRRFKFHQYKPDTQTTQLITPPADTPSNDTTRLTAEFISLMEIDDDRFGFEAYGPYFFADLPRRMGSNSALDTTASAMIASFQAIRLRKTADKKAFSLYGKALRSLQGCLSDENQPVMLKLELVLMMMLCQIYAALCDPKVELGSWFWDVAVQDTIMTRPYHYEQNLYCFELGAIGDLPVFLRDPERYLYQLKCYYNILSQERAVMKKLYEEAMVATLPTDASPACRMKAIEYASGHAGLLVQAALIGPTLNPFGVLPDYTQESHEICDDAVLLAHRCQTFRPCGASYVPELLKLVWASLNDGYRHEELEKLMGEYAEDVQGASYLEEAKIMRKRFDSLGWSNEQRFLEGRDERLEAPPPCVIL
;
A
#
# COMPACT_ATOMS: atom_id res chain seq x y z
N MET A 1 -21.67 -7.79 4.68
CA MET A 1 -21.78 -6.43 4.10
C MET A 1 -22.16 -5.49 5.22
N SER A 2 -21.39 -4.43 5.45
CA SER A 2 -21.76 -3.34 6.36
C SER A 2 -22.88 -2.52 5.75
N GLN A 3 -23.85 -2.10 6.56
CA GLN A 3 -24.87 -1.17 6.10
C GLN A 3 -24.32 0.26 6.20
N PRO A 4 -24.49 1.09 5.15
CA PRO A 4 -24.10 2.49 5.22
C PRO A 4 -24.92 3.23 6.28
N PRO A 5 -24.40 4.35 6.84
CA PRO A 5 -25.15 5.18 7.77
C PRO A 5 -26.49 5.63 7.14
N PRO A 6 -27.61 5.54 7.89
CA PRO A 6 -28.90 6.02 7.43
C PRO A 6 -28.91 7.53 7.11
N PRO A 7 -29.81 8.01 6.23
CA PRO A 7 -29.94 9.44 5.94
C PRO A 7 -30.11 10.33 7.17
N ASP A 8 -30.92 9.91 8.15
CA ASP A 8 -31.16 10.67 9.38
C ASP A 8 -29.86 10.87 10.19
N VAL A 9 -28.95 9.90 10.16
CA VAL A 9 -27.61 10.00 10.79
C VAL A 9 -26.73 10.99 10.04
N LEU A 10 -26.79 11.00 8.70
CA LEU A 10 -26.04 11.95 7.89
C LEU A 10 -26.50 13.39 8.17
N ASP A 11 -27.82 13.60 8.21
CA ASP A 11 -28.43 14.89 8.52
C ASP A 11 -28.07 15.34 9.94
N ALA A 12 -28.06 14.42 10.92
CA ALA A 12 -27.68 14.72 12.30
C ALA A 12 -26.25 15.26 12.40
N PHE A 13 -25.31 14.78 11.58
CA PHE A 13 -23.92 15.23 11.61
C PHE A 13 -23.57 16.26 10.53
N GLY A 14 -24.55 16.72 9.73
CA GLY A 14 -24.32 17.64 8.61
C GLY A 14 -23.43 17.05 7.52
N ALA A 15 -23.44 15.73 7.38
CA ALA A 15 -22.68 14.98 6.38
C ALA A 15 -23.45 14.96 5.05
N GLU A 16 -22.89 15.52 3.98
CA GLU A 16 -23.55 15.59 2.67
C GLU A 16 -22.72 14.90 1.57
N GLY A 17 -23.40 14.45 0.52
CA GLY A 17 -22.77 13.87 -0.67
C GLY A 17 -22.49 12.37 -0.58
N CYS A 18 -21.70 11.86 -1.53
CA CYS A 18 -21.45 10.42 -1.64
C CYS A 18 -20.56 9.90 -0.50
N LEU A 19 -20.95 8.76 0.06
CA LEU A 19 -20.19 8.04 1.07
C LEU A 19 -19.08 7.23 0.41
N ILE A 20 -17.84 7.55 0.78
CA ILE A 20 -16.65 6.83 0.36
C ILE A 20 -16.31 5.85 1.47
N HIS A 21 -16.25 4.56 1.16
CA HIS A 21 -15.82 3.56 2.13
C HIS A 21 -14.36 3.81 2.53
N VAL A 22 -14.06 3.76 3.83
CA VAL A 22 -12.69 3.89 4.34
C VAL A 22 -12.14 2.48 4.59
N PRO A 23 -11.13 2.04 3.83
CA PRO A 23 -10.55 0.72 4.01
C PRO A 23 -9.82 0.61 5.36
N GLY A 24 -9.81 -0.59 5.95
CA GLY A 24 -9.17 -0.87 7.23
C GLY A 24 -10.13 -1.20 8.38
N GLY A 25 -9.57 -1.68 9.49
CA GLY A 25 -10.34 -2.12 10.66
C GLY A 25 -11.39 -3.18 10.32
N ARG A 26 -12.64 -2.98 10.77
CA ARG A 26 -13.80 -3.84 10.43
C ARG A 26 -14.49 -3.46 9.10
N GLY A 27 -13.97 -2.47 8.37
CA GLY A 27 -14.59 -1.99 7.12
C GLY A 27 -15.98 -1.38 7.32
N LEU A 28 -16.23 -0.74 8.47
CA LEU A 28 -17.53 -0.15 8.83
C LEU A 28 -17.55 1.37 8.72
N CYS A 29 -16.43 2.00 8.38
CA CYS A 29 -16.29 3.45 8.38
C CYS A 29 -16.54 4.02 6.97
N TYR A 30 -17.19 5.18 6.93
CA TYR A 30 -17.48 5.92 5.71
C TYR A 30 -17.01 7.35 5.86
N ARG A 31 -16.46 7.95 4.81
CA ARG A 31 -16.13 9.37 4.79
C ARG A 31 -16.95 10.11 3.74
N THR A 32 -17.29 11.35 4.01
CA THR A 32 -17.79 12.27 2.98
C THR A 32 -16.65 13.03 2.32
N TRP A 33 -16.92 13.65 1.17
CA TRP A 33 -15.99 14.55 0.50
C TRP A 33 -15.64 15.79 1.35
N GLN A 34 -16.47 16.15 2.33
CA GLN A 34 -16.21 17.25 3.27
C GLN A 34 -15.19 16.89 4.35
N GLY A 35 -14.71 15.64 4.39
CA GLY A 35 -13.79 15.17 5.42
C GLY A 35 -14.46 14.74 6.73
N ILE A 36 -15.77 14.43 6.69
CA ILE A 36 -16.48 13.86 7.85
C ILE A 36 -16.39 12.34 7.79
N LEU A 37 -15.79 11.73 8.80
CA LEU A 37 -15.69 10.29 9.00
C LEU A 37 -16.80 9.80 9.92
N LEU A 38 -17.69 8.96 9.40
CA LEU A 38 -18.75 8.28 10.15
C LEU A 38 -18.33 6.85 10.53
N ARG A 39 -18.56 6.50 11.79
CA ARG A 39 -18.25 5.18 12.36
C ARG A 39 -19.38 4.69 13.26
N PRO A 40 -19.76 3.41 13.20
CA PRO A 40 -20.69 2.82 14.16
C PRO A 40 -20.16 2.84 15.60
N SER A 41 -21.05 3.13 16.53
CA SER A 41 -20.82 2.99 17.96
C SER A 41 -21.07 1.54 18.38
N ASP A 42 -20.08 0.90 18.99
CA ASP A 42 -20.27 -0.42 19.62
C ASP A 42 -20.92 -0.31 21.00
N ASP A 43 -20.70 0.82 21.68
CA ASP A 43 -21.31 1.20 22.96
C ASP A 43 -21.40 2.73 23.00
N ASP A 44 -22.63 3.25 23.03
CA ASP A 44 -22.90 4.68 22.96
C ASP A 44 -22.31 5.44 24.15
N LYS A 45 -22.29 4.86 25.36
CA LYS A 45 -21.76 5.53 26.56
C LYS A 45 -20.25 5.65 26.52
N GLU A 46 -19.57 4.59 26.08
CA GLU A 46 -18.13 4.60 25.86
C GLU A 46 -17.76 5.59 24.74
N SER A 47 -18.50 5.57 23.64
CA SER A 47 -18.26 6.46 22.50
C SER A 47 -18.44 7.93 22.87
N GLU A 48 -19.51 8.27 23.59
CA GLU A 48 -19.76 9.62 24.09
C GLU A 48 -18.62 10.10 25.00
N TYR A 49 -18.15 9.23 25.90
CA TYR A 49 -17.02 9.54 26.77
C TYR A 49 -15.72 9.78 25.99
N ILE A 50 -15.42 8.92 25.01
CA ILE A 50 -14.22 9.05 24.18
C ILE A 50 -14.27 10.35 23.37
N SER A 51 -15.42 10.68 22.77
CA SER A 51 -15.61 11.95 22.05
C SER A 51 -15.40 13.15 22.96
N ALA A 52 -16.02 13.19 24.14
CA ALA A 52 -15.80 14.27 25.10
C ALA A 52 -14.32 14.39 25.52
N LEU A 53 -13.64 13.26 25.77
CA LEU A 53 -12.22 13.23 26.09
C LEU A 53 -11.36 13.79 24.94
N CYS A 54 -11.60 13.36 23.70
CA CYS A 54 -10.89 13.87 22.52
C CYS A 54 -11.09 15.37 22.35
N LYS A 55 -12.33 15.85 22.55
CA LYS A 55 -12.63 17.28 22.49
C LYS A 55 -11.80 18.08 23.50
N SER A 56 -11.72 17.63 24.74
CA SER A 56 -10.91 18.28 25.78
C SER A 56 -9.40 18.14 25.54
N LEU A 57 -8.93 17.04 24.97
CA LEU A 57 -7.51 16.88 24.59
C LEU A 57 -7.10 17.88 23.50
N LEU A 58 -7.96 18.13 22.50
CA LEU A 58 -7.71 19.13 21.46
C LEU A 58 -7.55 20.55 22.02
N GLU A 59 -8.24 20.88 23.13
CA GLU A 59 -8.12 22.17 23.82
C GLU A 59 -6.78 22.35 24.54
N LEU A 60 -6.00 21.27 24.72
CA LEU A 60 -4.63 21.33 25.23
C LEU A 60 -3.59 21.65 24.15
N TYR A 61 -4.00 21.72 22.87
CA TYR A 61 -3.13 21.96 21.71
C TYR A 61 -1.91 21.02 21.68
N PRO A 62 -2.13 19.70 21.50
CA PRO A 62 -1.04 18.73 21.48
C PRO A 62 -0.12 18.94 20.28
N ASN A 63 1.20 18.87 20.51
CA ASN A 63 2.22 19.12 19.48
C ASN A 63 2.94 17.83 19.04
N GLU A 64 2.96 16.80 19.88
CA GLU A 64 3.68 15.54 19.64
C GLU A 64 2.77 14.46 19.04
N TYR A 65 1.46 14.72 18.97
CA TYR A 65 0.46 13.84 18.38
C TYR A 65 -0.74 14.65 17.89
N ARG A 66 -1.54 14.06 17.00
CA ARG A 66 -2.86 14.54 16.57
C ARG A 66 -3.93 13.54 17.01
N ILE A 67 -5.16 14.01 17.16
CA ILE A 67 -6.36 13.17 17.38
C ILE A 67 -7.51 13.77 16.56
N ALA A 68 -8.48 12.94 16.20
CA ALA A 68 -9.59 13.38 15.37
C ALA A 68 -10.54 14.27 16.18
N GLY A 69 -10.98 15.39 15.59
CA GLY A 69 -12.03 16.23 16.14
C GLY A 69 -13.39 15.52 16.12
N PRO A 70 -14.01 15.24 17.27
CA PRO A 70 -15.37 14.69 17.29
C PRO A 70 -16.37 15.76 16.85
N ILE A 71 -17.34 15.37 16.03
CA ILE A 71 -18.39 16.24 15.50
C ILE A 71 -19.68 15.99 16.32
N PRO A 72 -20.22 17.00 17.01
CA PRO A 72 -21.46 16.82 17.77
C PRO A 72 -22.66 16.68 16.83
N ALA A 73 -23.67 15.91 17.25
CA ALA A 73 -24.94 15.82 16.55
C ALA A 73 -25.69 17.16 16.63
N SER A 74 -26.35 17.55 15.55
CA SER A 74 -27.06 18.83 15.43
C SER A 74 -28.19 19.00 16.45
N GLU A 75 -28.77 17.89 16.91
CA GLU A 75 -29.80 17.87 17.96
C GLU A 75 -29.25 18.18 19.37
N SER A 76 -27.95 17.98 19.59
CA SER A 76 -27.31 18.18 20.90
C SER A 76 -25.88 18.70 20.73
N PRO A 77 -25.63 20.00 21.00
CA PRO A 77 -24.29 20.60 20.87
C PRO A 77 -23.20 19.93 21.73
N SER A 78 -23.58 19.10 22.69
CA SER A 78 -22.69 18.32 23.56
C SER A 78 -22.89 16.81 23.44
N GLY A 79 -23.68 16.34 22.46
CA GLY A 79 -23.90 14.93 22.18
C GLY A 79 -23.12 14.50 20.94
N TYR A 80 -22.41 13.38 21.01
CA TYR A 80 -21.55 12.89 19.91
C TYR A 80 -22.04 11.59 19.26
N VAL A 81 -23.07 10.98 19.84
CA VAL A 81 -23.70 9.75 19.31
C VAL A 81 -25.12 10.05 18.81
N CYS A 82 -25.45 9.56 17.61
CA CYS A 82 -26.79 9.59 17.02
C CYS A 82 -27.11 8.22 16.40
N ASP A 83 -28.18 7.57 16.86
CA ASP A 83 -28.65 6.26 16.39
C ASP A 83 -27.55 5.20 16.22
N GLY A 84 -26.63 5.12 17.19
CA GLY A 84 -25.52 4.16 17.16
C GLY A 84 -24.41 4.53 16.19
N TRP A 85 -24.28 5.81 15.82
CA TRP A 85 -23.20 6.34 14.98
C TRP A 85 -22.50 7.52 15.63
N THR A 86 -21.23 7.68 15.29
CA THR A 86 -20.39 8.83 15.65
C THR A 86 -19.79 9.47 14.41
N ALA A 87 -19.53 10.77 14.47
CA ALA A 87 -18.85 11.51 13.41
C ALA A 87 -17.56 12.17 13.92
N TRP A 88 -16.54 12.17 13.07
CA TRP A 88 -15.19 12.62 13.38
C TRP A 88 -14.60 13.37 12.19
N GLU A 89 -13.67 14.28 12.46
CA GLU A 89 -12.77 14.81 11.45
C GLU A 89 -11.91 13.67 10.87
N TYR A 90 -11.85 13.58 9.55
CA TYR A 90 -10.97 12.65 8.87
C TYR A 90 -9.52 13.11 8.99
N LEU A 91 -8.64 12.23 9.47
CA LEU A 91 -7.21 12.51 9.60
C LEU A 91 -6.42 11.79 8.51
N GLU A 92 -5.57 12.55 7.81
CA GLU A 92 -4.62 12.01 6.84
C GLU A 92 -3.45 11.28 7.51
N GLY A 93 -2.95 10.25 6.82
CA GLY A 93 -1.78 9.46 7.19
C GLY A 93 -1.96 7.96 6.93
N LYS A 94 -0.90 7.18 7.17
CA LYS A 94 -0.86 5.72 6.95
C LYS A 94 -0.47 5.00 8.24
N ALA A 95 -1.12 3.87 8.55
CA ALA A 95 -0.82 3.05 9.72
C ALA A 95 0.44 2.19 9.49
N THR A 96 1.63 2.80 9.61
CA THR A 96 2.94 2.17 9.33
C THR A 96 3.85 2.17 10.57
N PRO A 97 3.59 1.31 11.57
CA PRO A 97 4.40 1.28 12.80
C PRO A 97 5.87 0.84 12.57
N GLN A 98 6.12 -0.02 11.58
CA GLN A 98 7.47 -0.53 11.30
C GLN A 98 8.41 0.61 10.85
N GLY A 99 9.55 0.72 11.51
CA GLY A 99 10.50 1.82 11.31
C GLY A 99 10.15 3.13 12.02
N ASN A 100 8.96 3.23 12.66
CA ASN A 100 8.48 4.45 13.33
C ASN A 100 8.26 4.28 14.85
N PHE A 101 8.77 3.20 15.46
CA PHE A 101 8.56 2.89 16.88
C PHE A 101 9.03 3.98 17.85
N ASP A 102 10.10 4.72 17.51
CA ASP A 102 10.58 5.81 18.33
C ASP A 102 9.59 7.00 18.34
N ILE A 103 9.02 7.33 17.18
CA ILE A 103 7.97 8.35 17.03
C ILE A 103 6.69 7.88 17.75
N LEU A 104 6.32 6.62 17.56
CA LEU A 104 5.14 6.00 18.19
C LEU A 104 5.22 6.04 19.72
N ILE A 105 6.36 5.68 20.31
CA ILE A 105 6.58 5.73 21.77
C ILE A 105 6.56 7.17 22.28
N ARG A 106 7.12 8.14 21.54
CA ARG A 106 7.01 9.57 21.91
C ARG A 106 5.57 10.05 21.93
N ALA A 107 4.80 9.74 20.88
CA ALA A 107 3.38 10.08 20.78
C ALA A 107 2.55 9.44 21.90
N CYS A 108 2.79 8.15 22.18
CA CYS A 108 2.18 7.41 23.29
C CYS A 108 2.39 8.15 24.62
N ARG A 109 3.64 8.52 24.94
CA ARG A 109 3.98 9.23 26.18
C ARG A 109 3.32 10.59 26.27
N ALA A 110 3.33 11.36 25.18
CA ALA A 110 2.71 12.69 25.14
C ALA A 110 1.20 12.60 25.33
N PHE A 111 0.54 11.68 24.62
CA PHE A 111 -0.89 11.44 24.74
C PHE A 111 -1.30 11.07 26.17
N HIS A 112 -0.63 10.09 26.80
CA HIS A 112 -0.98 9.70 28.17
C HIS A 112 -0.65 10.79 29.20
N ALA A 113 0.39 11.61 28.98
CA ALA A 113 0.67 12.74 29.84
C ALA A 113 -0.45 13.80 29.82
N ASP A 114 -1.11 13.99 28.69
CA ASP A 114 -2.27 14.88 28.57
C ASP A 114 -3.56 14.24 29.12
N VAL A 115 -3.81 12.97 28.81
CA VAL A 115 -4.96 12.22 29.35
C VAL A 115 -4.96 12.24 30.88
N MET A 116 -3.79 12.11 31.51
CA MET A 116 -3.65 12.16 32.97
C MET A 116 -4.19 13.46 33.60
N LYS A 117 -4.12 14.57 32.86
CA LYS A 117 -4.58 15.89 33.33
C LYS A 117 -6.10 16.01 33.30
N LEU A 118 -6.75 15.28 32.39
CA LEU A 118 -8.19 15.38 32.14
C LEU A 118 -8.99 14.27 32.84
N ALA A 119 -8.44 13.06 32.94
CA ALA A 119 -9.11 11.88 33.51
C ALA A 119 -8.39 11.42 34.79
N THR A 120 -8.82 11.95 35.93
CA THR A 120 -8.24 11.64 37.26
C THR A 120 -8.88 10.44 37.95
N GLU A 121 -10.07 10.02 37.52
CA GLU A 121 -10.83 8.90 38.08
C GLU A 121 -11.18 7.86 37.02
N LYS A 122 -11.37 6.60 37.45
CA LYS A 122 -11.75 5.50 36.56
C LYS A 122 -13.18 5.71 36.05
N PRO A 123 -13.41 5.82 34.73
CA PRO A 123 -14.76 5.94 34.19
C PRO A 123 -15.64 4.73 34.52
N MET A 124 -16.91 4.97 34.84
CA MET A 124 -17.83 3.90 35.25
C MET A 124 -18.05 2.84 34.17
N PHE A 125 -18.08 3.23 32.89
CA PHE A 125 -18.31 2.29 31.78
C PHE A 125 -17.23 1.20 31.72
N LEU A 126 -15.99 1.48 32.10
CA LEU A 126 -14.92 0.48 32.17
C LEU A 126 -15.17 -0.63 33.20
N SER A 127 -16.06 -0.41 34.17
CA SER A 127 -16.45 -1.43 35.15
C SER A 127 -17.65 -2.27 34.68
N MET A 128 -18.36 -1.81 33.65
CA MET A 128 -19.52 -2.49 33.06
C MET A 128 -19.19 -3.14 31.71
N ARG A 129 -18.10 -2.73 31.05
CA ARG A 129 -17.71 -3.19 29.72
C ARG A 129 -17.41 -4.69 29.75
N GLN A 130 -18.17 -5.45 28.95
CA GLN A 130 -18.02 -6.88 28.79
C GLN A 130 -17.61 -7.19 27.35
N ASN A 131 -16.29 -7.29 27.13
CA ASN A 131 -15.75 -7.73 25.86
C ASN A 131 -14.52 -8.61 26.08
N ARG A 132 -14.16 -9.41 25.07
CA ARG A 132 -13.07 -10.39 25.14
C ARG A 132 -11.72 -9.80 25.59
N PHE A 133 -11.40 -8.59 25.14
CA PHE A 133 -10.15 -7.93 25.47
C PHE A 133 -10.12 -7.45 26.94
N THR A 134 -11.26 -7.01 27.45
CA THR A 134 -11.46 -6.63 28.85
C THR A 134 -11.40 -7.86 29.76
N GLU A 135 -12.00 -8.97 29.35
CA GLU A 135 -11.91 -10.25 30.05
C GLU A 135 -10.45 -10.73 30.17
N ALA A 136 -9.71 -10.72 29.08
CA ALA A 136 -8.28 -11.05 29.07
C ALA A 136 -7.46 -10.10 29.95
N ASP A 137 -7.76 -8.80 29.93
CA ASP A 137 -7.10 -7.78 30.74
C ASP A 137 -7.36 -8.02 32.24
N LEU A 138 -8.61 -8.24 32.65
CA LEU A 138 -8.95 -8.55 34.05
C LEU A 138 -8.21 -9.80 34.56
N VAL A 139 -8.11 -10.85 33.74
CA VAL A 139 -7.33 -12.06 34.09
C VAL A 139 -5.84 -11.77 34.17
N THR A 140 -5.29 -11.01 33.22
CA THR A 140 -3.87 -10.63 33.18
C THR A 140 -3.45 -9.86 34.43
N TRP A 141 -4.36 -9.03 34.96
CA TRP A 141 -4.17 -8.20 36.14
C TRP A 141 -4.65 -8.83 37.44
N GLU A 142 -5.07 -10.10 37.42
CA GLU A 142 -5.52 -10.86 38.59
C GLU A 142 -6.76 -10.24 39.26
N GLU A 143 -7.53 -9.44 38.49
CA GLU A 143 -8.80 -8.82 38.89
C GLU A 143 -9.98 -9.78 38.63
N LYS A 144 -9.78 -10.82 37.81
CA LYS A 144 -10.72 -11.93 37.54
C LYS A 144 -9.96 -13.25 37.41
N LYS A 145 -10.53 -14.38 37.85
CA LYS A 145 -9.92 -15.70 37.60
C LYS A 145 -10.26 -16.18 36.20
N LEU A 146 -9.33 -16.94 35.60
CA LEU A 146 -9.52 -17.51 34.27
C LEU A 146 -10.77 -18.42 34.20
N ASP A 147 -11.03 -19.19 35.26
CA ASP A 147 -12.19 -20.09 35.36
C ASP A 147 -13.54 -19.34 35.37
N ASP A 148 -13.54 -18.04 35.69
CA ASP A 148 -14.74 -17.21 35.72
C ASP A 148 -15.04 -16.55 34.36
N VAL A 149 -14.23 -16.79 33.33
CA VAL A 149 -14.45 -16.28 31.96
C VAL A 149 -15.41 -17.20 31.22
N GLU A 150 -16.57 -16.67 30.81
CA GLU A 150 -17.67 -17.48 30.28
C GLU A 150 -17.38 -18.22 28.96
N ARG A 151 -16.52 -17.67 28.11
CA ARG A 151 -16.27 -18.18 26.74
C ARG A 151 -14.79 -18.33 26.47
N ILE A 152 -14.28 -19.52 26.77
CA ILE A 152 -12.91 -19.93 26.48
C ILE A 152 -12.93 -21.12 25.53
N ASN A 153 -12.17 -21.05 24.43
CA ASN A 153 -11.96 -22.19 23.55
C ASN A 153 -10.89 -23.12 24.13
N GLY A 154 -11.28 -24.36 24.50
CA GLY A 154 -10.40 -25.35 25.13
C GLY A 154 -9.22 -25.80 24.25
N ASP A 155 -9.41 -25.91 22.94
CA ASP A 155 -8.37 -26.37 22.01
C ASP A 155 -7.30 -25.29 21.80
N ILE A 156 -7.73 -24.04 21.63
CA ILE A 156 -6.83 -22.89 21.56
C ILE A 156 -6.12 -22.71 22.90
N MET A 157 -6.83 -22.85 24.03
CA MET A 157 -6.19 -22.83 25.35
C MET A 157 -5.10 -23.88 25.48
N ALA A 158 -5.36 -25.13 25.09
CA ALA A 158 -4.35 -26.19 25.14
C ALA A 158 -3.11 -25.85 24.31
N THR A 159 -3.30 -25.14 23.19
CA THR A 159 -2.22 -24.67 22.31
C THR A 159 -1.39 -23.56 22.96
N ILE A 160 -2.03 -22.57 23.59
CA ILE A 160 -1.35 -21.40 24.17
C ILE A 160 -0.89 -21.61 25.62
N GLN A 161 -1.42 -22.61 26.34
CA GLN A 161 -1.12 -22.86 27.75
C GLN A 161 0.39 -22.95 28.02
N PRO A 162 1.22 -23.65 27.22
CA PRO A 162 2.66 -23.69 27.45
C PRO A 162 3.35 -22.31 27.34
N ILE A 163 2.78 -21.39 26.55
CA ILE A 163 3.26 -20.01 26.39
C ILE A 163 2.87 -19.21 27.63
N LEU A 164 1.60 -19.30 28.05
CA LEU A 164 1.09 -18.66 29.26
C LEU A 164 1.88 -19.11 30.50
N ASP A 165 2.12 -20.41 30.66
CA ASP A 165 2.91 -20.96 31.77
C ASP A 165 4.34 -20.43 31.82
N GLN A 166 4.97 -20.21 30.66
CA GLN A 166 6.30 -19.62 30.59
C GLN A 166 6.30 -18.16 31.03
N LEU A 167 5.31 -17.38 30.59
CA LEU A 167 5.13 -16.00 31.01
C LEU A 167 4.85 -15.90 32.51
N LEU A 168 4.00 -16.78 33.04
CA LEU A 168 3.68 -16.87 34.47
C LEU A 168 4.92 -17.19 35.32
N LYS A 169 5.79 -18.11 34.86
CA LYS A 169 7.06 -18.45 35.54
C LYS A 169 8.04 -17.28 35.63
N LEU A 170 8.01 -16.36 34.65
CA LEU A 170 8.87 -15.18 34.62
C LEU A 170 8.26 -13.98 35.35
N ARG A 171 6.93 -13.99 35.51
CA ARG A 171 6.19 -12.93 36.19
C ARG A 171 6.59 -12.84 37.66
N GLN A 172 6.87 -11.62 38.09
CA GLN A 172 7.23 -11.25 39.46
C GLN A 172 6.34 -10.09 39.92
N PRO A 173 6.13 -9.93 41.24
CA PRO A 173 5.42 -8.77 41.74
C PRO A 173 6.17 -7.47 41.38
N PHE A 174 5.42 -6.38 41.26
CA PHE A 174 6.03 -5.05 41.18
C PHE A 174 6.76 -4.75 42.50
N ARG A 175 7.88 -4.04 42.41
CA ARG A 175 8.67 -3.65 43.61
C ARG A 175 8.11 -2.42 44.31
N GLU A 176 7.35 -1.62 43.57
CA GLU A 176 6.79 -0.36 43.99
C GLU A 176 5.33 -0.31 43.54
N GLU A 177 4.53 0.51 44.22
CA GLU A 177 3.16 0.77 43.80
C GLU A 177 3.17 1.55 42.48
N ILE A 178 2.35 1.11 41.52
CA ILE A 178 2.29 1.74 40.20
C ILE A 178 0.98 2.50 40.08
N LYS A 179 1.10 3.80 39.80
CA LYS A 179 -0.05 4.67 39.58
C LYS A 179 -0.79 4.25 38.31
N LYS A 180 -2.08 3.95 38.46
CA LYS A 180 -2.99 3.68 37.33
C LYS A 180 -3.60 4.99 36.83
N GLN A 181 -3.85 5.06 35.53
CA GLN A 181 -4.57 6.15 34.88
C GLN A 181 -5.35 5.59 33.69
N LEU A 182 -6.03 6.47 32.97
CA LEU A 182 -6.67 6.11 31.72
C LEU A 182 -5.62 6.00 30.61
N VAL A 183 -5.58 4.87 29.90
CA VAL A 183 -4.60 4.59 28.84
C VAL A 183 -5.26 4.01 27.61
N HIS A 184 -4.64 4.22 26.45
CA HIS A 184 -5.03 3.56 25.20
C HIS A 184 -4.32 2.20 25.11
N GLY A 185 -5.09 1.11 24.98
CA GLY A 185 -4.59 -0.26 25.00
C GLY A 185 -4.34 -0.91 23.63
N ASP A 186 -4.32 -0.17 22.52
CA ASP A 186 -4.17 -0.76 21.18
C ASP A 186 -3.51 0.21 20.18
N LEU A 187 -2.44 0.90 20.59
CA LEU A 187 -1.83 1.97 19.78
C LEU A 187 -1.09 1.47 18.52
N THR A 188 -0.55 0.24 18.51
CA THR A 188 0.41 -0.19 17.47
C THR A 188 -0.14 -0.11 16.04
N GLY A 189 -1.40 -0.50 15.86
CA GLY A 189 -2.08 -0.41 14.56
C GLY A 189 -2.94 0.85 14.38
N ASN A 190 -3.07 1.68 15.42
CA ASN A 190 -4.03 2.79 15.47
C ASN A 190 -3.34 4.15 15.56
N VAL A 191 -2.16 4.26 14.93
CA VAL A 191 -1.45 5.53 14.74
C VAL A 191 -1.12 5.73 13.27
N LEU A 192 -1.57 6.85 12.72
CA LEU A 192 -1.34 7.26 11.35
C LEU A 192 -0.11 8.17 11.28
N PHE A 193 0.84 7.81 10.43
CA PHE A 193 2.04 8.59 10.14
C PHE A 193 1.87 9.32 8.81
N ASP A 194 2.27 10.58 8.78
CA ASP A 194 2.20 11.44 7.59
C ASP A 194 3.58 12.10 7.36
N PRO A 195 4.58 11.33 6.89
CA PRO A 195 5.94 11.81 6.69
C PRO A 195 6.06 12.80 5.54
N GLU A 196 5.11 12.77 4.59
CA GLU A 196 5.10 13.64 3.41
C GLU A 196 4.85 15.10 3.82
N ASN A 197 3.92 15.32 4.75
CA ASN A 197 3.61 16.66 5.27
C ASN A 197 4.32 16.98 6.60
N ASN A 198 5.14 16.04 7.12
CA ASN A 198 5.83 16.16 8.40
C ASN A 198 4.88 16.49 9.56
N ASN A 199 3.66 15.94 9.52
CA ASN A 199 2.66 16.11 10.56
C ASN A 199 2.96 15.19 11.75
N PRO A 200 2.64 15.61 13.00
CA PRO A 200 2.73 14.70 14.15
C PRO A 200 1.85 13.45 13.95
N PRO A 201 2.22 12.31 14.53
CA PRO A 201 1.46 11.07 14.40
C PRO A 201 0.03 11.24 14.90
N ALA A 202 -0.95 10.77 14.13
CA ALA A 202 -2.37 10.86 14.46
C ALA A 202 -2.84 9.58 15.17
N ILE A 203 -3.28 9.70 16.41
CA ILE A 203 -3.86 8.61 17.20
C ILE A 203 -5.34 8.49 16.83
N ILE A 204 -5.74 7.30 16.41
CA ILE A 204 -7.12 6.95 16.03
C ILE A 204 -7.62 5.79 16.90
N ASP A 205 -8.89 5.42 16.75
CA ASP A 205 -9.52 4.25 17.39
C ASP A 205 -9.19 4.04 18.89
N ILE A 206 -9.38 5.11 19.67
CA ILE A 206 -9.00 5.15 21.08
C ILE A 206 -9.75 4.08 21.87
N THR A 207 -9.01 3.08 22.34
CA THR A 207 -9.53 1.99 23.17
C THR A 207 -9.00 2.10 24.60
N LEU A 208 -9.87 2.42 25.55
CA LEU A 208 -9.48 2.85 26.89
C LEU A 208 -9.37 1.70 27.91
N TYR A 209 -8.39 1.78 28.80
CA TYR A 209 -8.19 0.90 29.97
C TYR A 209 -7.71 1.69 31.18
N TRP A 210 -7.91 1.15 32.40
CA TRP A 210 -7.42 1.78 33.63
C TRP A 210 -6.16 1.07 34.16
N ARG A 211 -5.00 1.49 33.64
CA ARG A 211 -3.69 0.82 33.81
C ARG A 211 -2.55 1.85 33.92
N PRO A 212 -1.33 1.45 34.28
CA PRO A 212 -0.17 2.35 34.23
C PRO A 212 0.08 2.86 32.81
N ALA A 213 0.54 4.11 32.63
CA ALA A 213 0.83 4.67 31.30
C ALA A 213 1.87 3.84 30.54
N GLU A 214 2.90 3.37 31.25
CA GLU A 214 3.95 2.52 30.70
C GLU A 214 3.42 1.16 30.20
N TYR A 215 2.20 0.77 30.58
CA TYR A 215 1.57 -0.42 30.04
C TYR A 215 1.17 -0.25 28.57
N ALA A 216 0.75 0.95 28.15
CA ALA A 216 0.45 1.22 26.75
C ALA A 216 1.71 1.13 25.87
N GLU A 217 2.84 1.67 26.36
CA GLU A 217 4.15 1.46 25.72
C GLU A 217 4.51 -0.03 25.66
N ALA A 218 4.25 -0.78 26.74
CA ALA A 218 4.52 -2.20 26.79
C ALA A 218 3.72 -3.01 25.75
N ILE A 219 2.49 -2.59 25.45
CA ILE A 219 1.66 -3.18 24.39
C ILE A 219 2.29 -2.92 23.01
N ILE A 220 2.76 -1.69 22.76
CA ILE A 220 3.48 -1.34 21.52
C ILE A 220 4.69 -2.26 21.31
N VAL A 221 5.49 -2.46 22.36
CA VAL A 221 6.65 -3.35 22.30
C VAL A 221 6.24 -4.80 22.12
N ALA A 222 5.22 -5.27 22.85
CA ALA A 222 4.72 -6.64 22.71
C ALA A 222 4.30 -6.93 21.26
N ASP A 223 3.55 -6.01 20.65
CA ASP A 223 3.09 -6.13 19.27
C ASP A 223 4.24 -6.08 18.27
N GLY A 224 5.21 -5.18 18.47
CA GLY A 224 6.43 -5.13 17.65
C GLY A 224 7.18 -6.46 17.64
N LEU A 225 7.33 -7.09 18.80
CA LEU A 225 8.03 -8.37 18.94
C LEU A 225 7.25 -9.55 18.34
N ILE A 226 5.93 -9.61 18.52
CA ILE A 226 5.13 -10.77 18.09
C ILE A 226 4.69 -10.68 16.63
N TRP A 227 4.46 -9.47 16.08
CA TRP A 227 3.89 -9.26 14.76
C TRP A 227 4.86 -8.65 13.74
N LEU A 228 5.80 -7.81 14.17
CA LEU A 228 6.58 -6.95 13.27
C LEU A 228 8.08 -7.34 13.22
N ASN A 229 8.41 -8.51 13.78
CA ASN A 229 9.76 -9.08 13.80
C ASN A 229 10.82 -8.12 14.38
N GLU A 230 10.42 -7.28 15.33
CA GLU A 230 11.32 -6.37 16.04
C GLU A 230 12.21 -7.15 17.02
N ASP A 231 13.35 -6.55 17.37
CA ASP A 231 14.38 -7.19 18.16
C ASP A 231 14.52 -6.58 19.56
N ARG A 232 15.58 -7.01 20.25
CA ARG A 232 15.93 -6.55 21.59
C ARG A 232 16.06 -5.02 21.70
N LYS A 233 16.42 -4.30 20.63
CA LYS A 233 16.58 -2.84 20.66
C LYS A 233 15.28 -2.14 20.98
N LEU A 234 14.14 -2.66 20.51
CA LEU A 234 12.84 -2.09 20.82
C LEU A 234 12.54 -2.19 22.34
N VAL A 235 12.90 -3.32 22.96
CA VAL A 235 12.77 -3.49 24.41
C VAL A 235 13.71 -2.56 25.18
N GLU A 236 14.93 -2.36 24.67
CA GLU A 236 15.89 -1.42 25.26
C GLU A 236 15.43 0.04 25.16
N MET A 237 14.78 0.41 24.07
CA MET A 237 14.18 1.74 23.85
C MET A 237 13.03 2.00 24.83
N PHE A 238 12.17 1.01 25.06
CA PHE A 238 11.10 1.08 26.06
C PHE A 238 11.67 1.17 27.48
N GLY A 239 12.68 0.35 27.78
CA GLY A 239 13.38 0.31 29.04
C GLY A 239 13.35 -1.08 29.67
N THR A 240 14.47 -1.45 30.28
CA THR A 240 14.69 -2.82 30.79
C THR A 240 14.57 -2.93 32.31
N ASP A 241 14.15 -1.88 33.02
CA ASP A 241 13.96 -1.92 34.48
C ASP A 241 12.89 -2.94 34.87
N HIS A 242 12.86 -3.27 36.17
CA HIS A 242 11.99 -4.33 36.67
C HIS A 242 10.52 -4.05 36.33
N THR A 243 10.05 -2.82 36.54
CA THR A 243 8.65 -2.46 36.32
C THR A 243 8.27 -2.59 34.85
N ARG A 244 9.08 -2.04 33.95
CA ARG A 244 8.83 -2.12 32.51
C ARG A 244 8.83 -3.54 31.97
N ILE A 245 9.78 -4.38 32.39
CA ILE A 245 9.80 -5.79 31.99
C ILE A 245 8.55 -6.54 32.53
N GLN A 246 8.11 -6.26 33.75
CA GLN A 246 6.89 -6.84 34.31
C GLN A 246 5.60 -6.36 33.61
N LEU A 247 5.61 -5.15 33.03
CA LEU A 247 4.52 -4.65 32.19
C LEU A 247 4.52 -5.29 30.80
N LEU A 248 5.70 -5.45 30.17
CA LEU A 248 5.85 -6.14 28.88
C LEU A 248 5.38 -7.59 28.97
N MET A 249 5.72 -8.30 30.05
CA MET A 249 5.23 -9.67 30.25
C MET A 249 3.71 -9.73 30.40
N ARG A 250 3.08 -8.75 31.06
CA ARG A 250 1.62 -8.65 31.12
C ARG A 250 1.02 -8.36 29.75
N ALA A 251 1.65 -7.52 28.94
CA ALA A 251 1.18 -7.23 27.58
C ALA A 251 1.26 -8.48 26.69
N LEU A 252 2.37 -9.24 26.75
CA LEU A 252 2.51 -10.53 26.06
C LEU A 252 1.50 -11.57 26.54
N TYR A 253 1.26 -11.66 27.85
CA TYR A 253 0.28 -12.58 28.43
C TYR A 253 -1.13 -12.23 27.97
N TRP A 254 -1.49 -10.94 28.03
CA TRP A 254 -2.77 -10.43 27.57
C TRP A 254 -3.01 -10.73 26.08
N ARG A 255 -2.06 -10.38 25.20
CA ARG A 255 -2.16 -10.67 23.76
C ARG A 255 -2.31 -12.17 23.48
N CYS A 256 -1.59 -13.02 24.19
CA CYS A 256 -1.66 -14.47 24.03
C CYS A 256 -3.03 -15.01 24.47
N LEU A 257 -3.52 -14.59 25.64
CA LEU A 257 -4.80 -15.02 26.20
C LEU A 257 -5.99 -14.60 25.32
N CYS A 258 -5.92 -13.43 24.68
CA CYS A 258 -6.97 -12.96 23.77
C CYS A 258 -7.34 -13.99 22.68
N PHE A 259 -6.38 -14.78 22.17
CA PHE A 259 -6.68 -15.81 21.16
C PHE A 259 -7.65 -16.88 21.64
N ALA A 260 -7.58 -17.28 22.91
CA ALA A 260 -8.45 -18.32 23.45
C ALA A 260 -9.85 -17.81 23.81
N ILE A 261 -10.00 -16.49 23.97
CA ILE A 261 -11.29 -15.85 24.28
C ILE A 261 -11.96 -15.32 22.99
N ASP A 262 -11.21 -15.24 21.88
CA ASP A 262 -11.75 -14.71 20.62
C ASP A 262 -12.81 -15.65 20.00
N PRO A 263 -14.02 -15.13 19.70
CA PRO A 263 -15.09 -15.96 19.16
C PRO A 263 -14.91 -16.30 17.67
N ILE A 264 -13.97 -15.64 16.97
CA ILE A 264 -13.79 -15.78 15.51
C ILE A 264 -12.67 -16.79 15.23
N LEU A 265 -12.99 -18.08 15.31
CA LEU A 265 -12.00 -19.17 15.13
C LEU A 265 -11.22 -19.13 13.81
N PRO A 266 -11.82 -18.80 12.64
CA PRO A 266 -11.05 -18.67 11.40
C PRO A 266 -9.92 -17.64 11.53
N TRP A 267 -10.21 -16.49 12.14
CA TRP A 267 -9.22 -15.44 12.38
C TRP A 267 -8.14 -15.91 13.36
N VAL A 268 -8.52 -16.61 14.45
CA VAL A 268 -7.56 -17.17 15.41
C VAL A 268 -6.63 -18.17 14.74
N ASN A 269 -7.16 -19.12 13.98
CA ASN A 269 -6.38 -20.16 13.33
C ASN A 269 -5.42 -19.59 12.28
N GLU A 270 -5.79 -18.48 11.64
CA GLU A 270 -4.93 -17.80 10.68
C GLU A 270 -3.83 -16.98 11.36
N ASN A 271 -4.13 -16.30 12.47
CA ASN A 271 -3.25 -15.30 13.07
C ASN A 271 -2.37 -15.84 14.21
N LEU A 272 -2.85 -16.82 14.98
CA LEU A 272 -2.07 -17.42 16.08
C LEU A 272 -0.73 -18.02 15.59
N PRO A 273 -0.65 -18.74 14.45
CA PRO A 273 0.63 -19.28 13.95
C PRO A 273 1.61 -18.21 13.48
N LYS A 274 1.12 -17.02 13.11
CA LYS A 274 1.94 -15.89 12.65
C LYS A 274 2.57 -15.13 13.83
N ALA A 275 2.03 -15.27 15.04
CA ALA A 275 2.46 -14.54 16.24
C ALA A 275 3.70 -15.18 16.91
N SER A 276 4.82 -14.45 16.94
CA SER A 276 6.12 -14.94 17.45
C SER A 276 6.27 -14.84 18.99
N PHE A 277 5.35 -15.43 19.76
CA PHE A 277 5.42 -15.39 21.23
C PHE A 277 6.70 -16.02 21.80
N THR A 278 7.14 -17.15 21.24
CA THR A 278 8.36 -17.84 21.68
C THR A 278 9.60 -16.97 21.50
N GLY A 279 9.68 -16.23 20.38
CA GLY A 279 10.76 -15.28 20.11
C GLY A 279 10.76 -14.13 21.11
N ALA A 280 9.59 -13.51 21.34
CA ALA A 280 9.43 -12.43 22.30
C ALA A 280 9.82 -12.85 23.73
N ILE A 281 9.36 -14.03 24.17
CA ILE A 281 9.69 -14.59 25.50
C ILE A 281 11.21 -14.84 25.62
N LYS A 282 11.86 -15.33 24.57
CA LYS A 282 13.32 -15.56 24.58
C LYS A 282 14.08 -14.26 24.83
N ILE A 283 13.71 -13.18 24.13
CA ILE A 283 14.32 -11.85 24.30
C ILE A 283 14.14 -11.37 25.75
N VAL A 284 12.93 -11.48 26.30
CA VAL A 284 12.66 -11.07 27.69
C VAL A 284 13.48 -11.90 28.70
N LYS A 285 13.57 -13.22 28.51
CA LYS A 285 14.39 -14.10 29.37
C LYS A 285 15.86 -13.70 29.37
N GLU A 286 16.44 -13.45 28.20
CA GLU A 286 17.84 -13.05 28.06
C GLU A 286 18.13 -11.73 28.81
N LEU A 287 17.24 -10.75 28.69
CA LEU A 287 17.36 -9.47 29.39
C LEU A 287 17.28 -9.62 30.92
N MET A 288 16.41 -10.50 31.41
CA MET A 288 16.29 -10.77 32.85
C MET A 288 17.54 -11.48 33.41
N VAL A 289 18.16 -12.39 32.66
CA VAL A 289 19.39 -13.10 33.05
C VAL A 289 20.60 -12.16 33.06
N ILE A 290 20.75 -11.31 32.05
CA ILE A 290 21.87 -10.35 31.96
C ILE A 290 21.87 -9.40 33.17
N LYS A 291 20.71 -8.90 33.61
CA LYS A 291 20.63 -8.05 34.80
C LYS A 291 20.98 -8.77 36.11
N GLN A 292 20.65 -10.05 36.23
CA GLN A 292 21.04 -10.85 37.41
C GLN A 292 22.56 -11.08 37.46
N ASN A 293 23.20 -11.32 36.30
CA ASN A 293 24.64 -11.49 36.20
C ASN A 293 25.41 -10.16 36.33
N GLY A 294 24.87 -9.06 35.79
CA GLY A 294 25.43 -7.71 35.94
C GLY A 294 25.43 -7.20 37.39
N ARG A 295 24.36 -7.48 38.16
CA ARG A 295 24.33 -7.18 39.61
C ARG A 295 25.36 -8.01 40.40
N ARG A 296 25.61 -9.25 40.00
CA ARG A 296 26.66 -10.10 40.59
C ARG A 296 28.07 -9.60 40.24
N SER A 297 28.28 -9.12 39.02
CA SER A 297 29.58 -8.57 38.61
C SER A 297 29.83 -7.20 39.24
N GLU A 298 28.86 -6.29 39.33
CA GLU A 298 29.03 -5.00 40.02
C GLU A 298 29.35 -5.16 41.52
N GLN A 299 28.74 -6.13 42.22
CA GLN A 299 29.11 -6.45 43.60
C GLN A 299 30.54 -7.02 43.69
N SER A 300 31.02 -7.73 42.67
CA SER A 300 32.41 -8.19 42.56
C SER A 300 33.38 -7.06 42.20
N TRP A 301 32.97 -6.09 41.37
CA TRP A 301 33.78 -4.94 40.96
C TRP A 301 33.96 -3.91 42.08
N VAL A 302 32.94 -3.70 42.93
CA VAL A 302 33.03 -2.83 44.12
C VAL A 302 33.97 -3.42 45.18
N GLN A 303 34.14 -4.74 45.25
CA GLN A 303 35.18 -5.39 46.08
C GLN A 303 36.60 -5.31 45.49
N LEU A 304 36.74 -5.20 44.16
CA LEU A 304 38.03 -5.11 43.48
C LEU A 304 38.56 -3.67 43.40
N LEU A 305 37.68 -2.68 43.32
CA LEU A 305 38.04 -1.25 43.23
C LEU A 305 38.53 -0.63 44.55
N SER A 306 38.46 -1.35 45.67
CA SER A 306 39.12 -0.93 46.92
C SER A 306 40.62 -1.32 46.98
N LYS A 307 41.20 -1.88 45.92
CA LYS A 307 42.55 -2.47 45.94
C LYS A 307 43.54 -2.05 44.86
N SER A 308 43.25 -1.09 43.98
CA SER A 308 44.27 -0.63 43.02
C SER A 308 44.11 0.85 42.65
N LYS A 309 44.77 1.71 43.43
CA LYS A 309 45.32 2.99 42.95
C LYS A 309 46.80 2.75 42.70
N GLU A 310 47.24 2.82 41.45
CA GLU A 310 48.52 3.45 41.02
C GLU A 310 48.77 3.29 39.50
N GLU A 311 49.07 4.44 38.88
CA GLU A 311 49.92 4.73 37.71
C GLU A 311 49.63 4.23 36.28
N GLY A 312 49.86 5.15 35.31
CA GLY A 312 50.36 4.81 33.96
C GLY A 312 49.79 5.60 32.76
N SER A 313 50.55 6.58 32.24
CA SER A 313 50.25 7.42 31.06
C SER A 313 50.81 6.84 29.73
N GLY A 314 50.24 7.21 28.56
CA GLY A 314 50.87 6.96 27.25
C GLY A 314 50.07 7.38 26.01
N THR A 315 50.65 8.26 25.19
CA THR A 315 50.09 8.99 24.01
C THR A 315 50.51 8.36 22.66
N ARG A 316 49.77 8.59 21.55
CA ARG A 316 50.30 9.14 20.26
C ARG A 316 49.24 9.40 19.16
N ARG A 317 49.37 10.57 18.50
CA ARG A 317 48.65 11.10 17.31
C ARG A 317 49.53 11.00 16.05
N PHE A 318 48.93 10.95 14.85
CA PHE A 318 49.61 11.22 13.56
C PHE A 318 48.90 12.30 12.72
N LYS A 319 49.71 12.99 11.89
CA LYS A 319 49.52 14.30 11.20
C LYS A 319 49.01 14.19 9.74
N PHE A 320 48.35 15.24 9.24
CA PHE A 320 48.05 15.49 7.82
C PHE A 320 49.18 16.29 7.12
N HIS A 321 49.40 16.04 5.82
CA HIS A 321 50.32 16.81 4.97
C HIS A 321 49.59 17.93 4.19
N GLN A 322 50.17 19.13 4.23
CA GLN A 322 49.79 20.31 3.45
C GLN A 322 50.67 20.41 2.19
N TYR A 323 50.08 20.72 1.04
CA TYR A 323 50.79 21.05 -0.20
C TYR A 323 50.65 22.55 -0.50
N LYS A 324 51.75 23.20 -0.90
CA LYS A 324 51.81 24.60 -1.35
C LYS A 324 52.12 24.66 -2.86
N PRO A 325 51.60 25.65 -3.60
CA PRO A 325 51.77 25.77 -5.04
C PRO A 325 53.03 26.55 -5.40
N ASP A 326 53.55 26.37 -6.62
CA ASP A 326 54.13 27.50 -7.36
C ASP A 326 54.21 27.31 -8.89
N THR A 327 53.98 28.46 -9.54
CA THR A 327 54.40 28.98 -10.86
C THR A 327 53.90 28.45 -12.23
N GLN A 328 53.76 29.44 -13.13
CA GLN A 328 52.94 29.59 -14.35
C GLN A 328 53.46 28.92 -15.65
N THR A 329 52.63 29.06 -16.69
CA THR A 329 52.84 28.96 -18.17
C THR A 329 52.62 27.55 -18.75
N THR A 330 51.72 27.27 -19.71
CA THR A 330 51.27 28.02 -20.89
C THR A 330 49.92 27.45 -21.36
N GLN A 331 48.99 28.31 -21.81
CA GLN A 331 47.70 27.89 -22.37
C GLN A 331 47.88 27.15 -23.71
N LEU A 332 47.47 25.89 -23.74
CA LEU A 332 46.98 25.21 -24.93
C LEU A 332 45.50 24.94 -24.67
N ILE A 333 44.62 25.48 -25.52
CA ILE A 333 43.20 25.12 -25.51
C ILE A 333 43.11 23.69 -26.03
N THR A 334 43.14 22.73 -25.10
CA THR A 334 42.71 21.36 -25.32
C THR A 334 41.18 21.37 -25.46
N PRO A 335 40.56 20.59 -26.37
CA PRO A 335 39.14 20.29 -26.24
C PRO A 335 38.88 19.75 -24.83
N PRO A 336 37.70 20.03 -24.22
CA PRO A 336 37.42 19.56 -22.87
C PRO A 336 37.71 18.06 -22.82
N ALA A 337 38.62 17.66 -21.94
CA ALA A 337 38.95 16.26 -21.75
C ALA A 337 37.65 15.52 -21.48
N ASP A 338 37.37 14.46 -22.25
CA ASP A 338 36.21 13.60 -22.01
C ASP A 338 36.18 13.26 -20.53
N THR A 339 35.06 13.56 -19.89
CA THR A 339 34.85 13.19 -18.50
C THR A 339 35.10 11.69 -18.40
N PRO A 340 35.91 11.20 -17.43
CA PRO A 340 36.12 9.77 -17.28
C PRO A 340 34.76 9.06 -17.21
N SER A 341 34.41 8.31 -18.26
CA SER A 341 33.10 7.69 -18.40
C SER A 341 33.23 6.17 -18.44
N ASN A 342 32.40 5.51 -17.65
CA ASN A 342 32.13 4.07 -17.71
C ASN A 342 30.69 3.85 -18.22
N ASP A 343 30.32 2.59 -18.48
CA ASP A 343 29.01 2.25 -19.04
C ASP A 343 27.85 2.79 -18.18
N THR A 344 27.97 2.77 -16.85
CA THR A 344 27.00 3.35 -15.93
C THR A 344 26.85 4.85 -16.12
N THR A 345 27.95 5.61 -16.12
CA THR A 345 27.90 7.07 -16.31
C THR A 345 27.34 7.47 -17.67
N ARG A 346 27.55 6.66 -18.72
CA ARG A 346 26.97 6.89 -20.04
C ARG A 346 25.47 6.60 -20.04
N LEU A 347 25.04 5.49 -19.43
CA LEU A 347 23.62 5.17 -19.28
C LEU A 347 22.88 6.23 -18.47
N THR A 348 23.45 6.69 -17.35
CA THR A 348 22.91 7.77 -16.53
C THR A 348 22.77 9.07 -17.33
N ALA A 349 23.80 9.44 -18.10
CA ALA A 349 23.77 10.64 -18.94
C ALA A 349 22.72 10.54 -20.06
N GLU A 350 22.60 9.39 -20.72
CA GLU A 350 21.58 9.13 -21.73
C GLU A 350 20.17 9.24 -21.13
N PHE A 351 19.94 8.70 -19.94
CA PHE A 351 18.66 8.80 -19.24
C PHE A 351 18.31 10.23 -18.84
N ILE A 352 19.27 10.97 -18.24
CA ILE A 352 19.10 12.39 -17.88
C ILE A 352 18.78 13.23 -19.12
N SER A 353 19.46 12.99 -20.24
CA SER A 353 19.22 13.72 -21.49
C SER A 353 17.82 13.51 -22.07
N LEU A 354 17.16 12.40 -21.73
CA LEU A 354 15.77 12.15 -22.09
C LEU A 354 14.79 12.83 -21.10
N MET A 355 15.18 12.99 -19.84
CA MET A 355 14.38 13.67 -18.81
C MET A 355 14.37 15.19 -18.99
N GLU A 356 15.48 15.79 -19.42
CA GLU A 356 15.60 17.23 -19.67
C GLU A 356 14.83 17.72 -20.92
N ILE A 357 13.91 16.91 -21.47
CA ILE A 357 13.07 17.29 -22.60
C ILE A 357 11.81 17.99 -22.07
N ASP A 358 11.80 19.31 -22.13
CA ASP A 358 10.67 20.15 -21.69
C ASP A 358 9.44 20.09 -22.63
N ASP A 359 9.57 19.46 -23.80
CA ASP A 359 8.49 19.32 -24.78
C ASP A 359 7.66 18.07 -24.47
N ASP A 360 6.41 18.30 -24.06
CA ASP A 360 5.41 17.28 -23.66
C ASP A 360 5.12 16.23 -24.74
N ARG A 361 5.37 16.54 -26.01
CA ARG A 361 5.25 15.57 -27.12
C ARG A 361 6.35 14.53 -27.13
N PHE A 362 7.49 14.82 -26.50
CA PHE A 362 8.71 14.01 -26.59
C PHE A 362 9.25 13.57 -25.22
N GLY A 363 8.84 14.21 -24.13
CA GLY A 363 9.11 13.81 -22.76
C GLY A 363 8.33 12.54 -22.37
N PHE A 364 8.94 11.72 -21.51
CA PHE A 364 8.30 10.50 -20.97
C PHE A 364 7.87 10.65 -19.51
N GLU A 365 8.14 11.81 -18.91
CA GLU A 365 7.71 12.16 -17.55
C GLU A 365 6.18 12.14 -17.39
N ALA A 366 5.43 12.23 -18.49
CA ALA A 366 3.97 12.09 -18.51
C ALA A 366 3.47 10.74 -17.99
N TYR A 367 4.34 9.74 -17.98
CA TYR A 367 4.06 8.41 -17.46
C TYR A 367 4.50 8.23 -15.99
N GLY A 368 4.99 9.29 -15.33
CA GLY A 368 5.35 9.31 -13.91
C GLY A 368 6.54 10.21 -13.57
N PRO A 369 6.37 11.53 -13.33
CA PRO A 369 7.50 12.47 -13.20
C PRO A 369 8.37 12.18 -11.96
N TYR A 370 7.75 11.81 -10.85
CA TYR A 370 8.46 11.45 -9.61
C TYR A 370 9.18 10.10 -9.69
N PHE A 371 8.61 9.16 -10.42
CA PHE A 371 9.18 7.83 -10.63
C PHE A 371 10.50 7.90 -11.40
N PHE A 372 10.55 8.74 -12.43
CA PHE A 372 11.74 8.88 -13.28
C PHE A 372 12.85 9.72 -12.67
N ALA A 373 12.53 10.63 -11.74
CA ALA A 373 13.48 11.55 -11.13
C ALA A 373 14.57 10.87 -10.26
N ASP A 374 14.28 9.73 -9.63
CA ASP A 374 15.23 9.04 -8.77
C ASP A 374 16.07 7.97 -9.49
N LEU A 375 15.59 7.48 -10.64
CA LEU A 375 16.24 6.41 -11.40
C LEU A 375 17.70 6.71 -11.82
N PRO A 376 18.07 7.93 -12.26
CA PRO A 376 19.45 8.25 -12.60
C PRO A 376 20.46 8.01 -11.46
N ARG A 377 20.04 8.24 -10.21
CA ARG A 377 20.91 8.08 -9.02
C ARG A 377 21.20 6.62 -8.69
N ARG A 378 20.38 5.71 -9.22
CA ARG A 378 20.40 4.26 -8.92
C ARG A 378 21.01 3.42 -10.03
N MET A 379 21.34 4.01 -11.18
CA MET A 379 22.05 3.32 -12.25
C MET A 379 23.37 2.72 -11.74
N GLY A 380 23.67 1.49 -12.14
CA GLY A 380 24.84 0.73 -11.68
C GLY A 380 24.65 0.00 -10.35
N SER A 381 23.53 0.17 -9.66
CA SER A 381 23.22 -0.57 -8.43
C SER A 381 22.69 -1.99 -8.70
N ASN A 382 22.05 -2.21 -9.85
CA ASN A 382 21.47 -3.49 -10.22
C ASN A 382 21.46 -3.69 -11.74
N SER A 383 21.89 -4.87 -12.19
CA SER A 383 21.99 -5.16 -13.63
C SER A 383 20.64 -5.23 -14.35
N ALA A 384 19.56 -5.65 -13.67
CA ALA A 384 18.23 -5.67 -14.24
C ALA A 384 17.67 -4.26 -14.43
N LEU A 385 17.97 -3.35 -13.50
CA LEU A 385 17.66 -1.92 -13.63
C LEU A 385 18.37 -1.31 -14.84
N ASP A 386 19.68 -1.51 -14.96
CA ASP A 386 20.46 -0.94 -16.05
C ASP A 386 20.02 -1.48 -17.42
N THR A 387 19.69 -2.78 -17.50
CA THR A 387 19.24 -3.40 -18.75
C THR A 387 17.85 -2.90 -19.15
N THR A 388 16.95 -2.73 -18.17
CA THR A 388 15.58 -2.23 -18.37
C THR A 388 15.58 -0.76 -18.77
N ALA A 389 16.40 0.06 -18.11
CA ALA A 389 16.62 1.45 -18.49
C ALA A 389 17.16 1.56 -19.92
N SER A 390 18.13 0.72 -20.30
CA SER A 390 18.66 0.71 -21.68
C SER A 390 17.60 0.36 -22.73
N ALA A 391 16.73 -0.60 -22.43
CA ALA A 391 15.63 -0.97 -23.33
C ALA A 391 14.60 0.16 -23.46
N MET A 392 14.30 0.84 -22.35
CA MET A 392 13.41 1.99 -22.32
C MET A 392 13.95 3.15 -23.15
N ILE A 393 15.21 3.56 -22.91
CA ILE A 393 15.90 4.61 -23.68
C ILE A 393 15.85 4.29 -25.18
N ALA A 394 16.20 3.06 -25.57
CA ALA A 394 16.19 2.66 -26.97
C ALA A 394 14.78 2.74 -27.61
N SER A 395 13.74 2.34 -26.86
CA SER A 395 12.36 2.35 -27.32
C SER A 395 11.82 3.78 -27.50
N PHE A 396 12.04 4.64 -26.51
CA PHE A 396 11.63 6.04 -26.58
C PHE A 396 12.41 6.84 -27.63
N GLN A 397 13.71 6.57 -27.79
CA GLN A 397 14.51 7.21 -28.85
C GLN A 397 14.04 6.81 -30.25
N ALA A 398 13.60 5.57 -30.46
CA ALA A 398 13.06 5.13 -31.75
C ALA A 398 11.79 5.91 -32.13
N ILE A 399 10.85 6.05 -31.18
CA ILE A 399 9.61 6.82 -31.35
C ILE A 399 9.92 8.31 -31.57
N ARG A 400 10.75 8.90 -30.69
CA ARG A 400 11.15 10.32 -30.76
C ARG A 400 11.79 10.67 -32.10
N LEU A 401 12.64 9.80 -32.62
CA LEU A 401 13.35 10.03 -33.88
C LEU A 401 12.56 9.55 -35.11
N ARG A 402 11.34 9.02 -34.92
CA ARG A 402 10.51 8.38 -35.96
C ARG A 402 11.27 7.35 -36.79
N LYS A 403 12.12 6.57 -36.13
CA LYS A 403 12.94 5.53 -36.76
C LYS A 403 12.32 4.16 -36.52
N THR A 404 12.56 3.22 -37.42
CA THR A 404 12.30 1.80 -37.15
C THR A 404 13.07 1.42 -35.89
N ALA A 405 12.41 0.76 -34.93
CA ALA A 405 13.11 0.14 -33.81
C ALA A 405 14.23 -0.75 -34.37
N ASP A 406 15.48 -0.40 -34.06
CA ASP A 406 16.62 -1.10 -34.65
C ASP A 406 16.75 -2.50 -34.04
N LYS A 407 17.50 -3.39 -34.70
CA LYS A 407 17.76 -4.74 -34.17
C LYS A 407 18.37 -4.70 -32.76
N LYS A 408 19.02 -3.59 -32.40
CA LYS A 408 19.61 -3.35 -31.08
C LYS A 408 18.54 -3.08 -30.03
N ALA A 409 17.49 -2.30 -30.31
CA ALA A 409 16.36 -2.02 -29.43
C ALA A 409 15.60 -3.31 -29.10
N PHE A 410 15.28 -4.13 -30.10
CA PHE A 410 14.69 -5.45 -29.87
C PHE A 410 15.61 -6.38 -29.06
N SER A 411 16.93 -6.34 -29.33
CA SER A 411 17.89 -7.10 -28.52
C SER A 411 17.96 -6.60 -27.08
N LEU A 412 17.86 -5.29 -26.84
CA LEU A 412 17.89 -4.69 -25.52
C LEU A 412 16.61 -5.02 -24.75
N TYR A 413 15.45 -4.94 -25.39
CA TYR A 413 14.18 -5.36 -24.82
C TYR A 413 14.19 -6.84 -24.44
N GLY A 414 14.63 -7.72 -25.34
CA GLY A 414 14.75 -9.15 -25.04
C GLY A 414 15.77 -9.45 -23.92
N LYS A 415 16.83 -8.64 -23.79
CA LYS A 415 17.76 -8.73 -22.66
C LYS A 415 17.11 -8.25 -21.37
N ALA A 416 16.39 -7.12 -21.40
CA ALA A 416 15.66 -6.57 -20.26
C ALA A 416 14.63 -7.56 -19.72
N LEU A 417 13.86 -8.21 -20.60
CA LEU A 417 12.89 -9.23 -20.19
C LEU A 417 13.55 -10.41 -19.47
N ARG A 418 14.71 -10.90 -19.95
CA ARG A 418 15.46 -11.97 -19.29
C ARG A 418 16.06 -11.52 -17.96
N SER A 419 16.62 -10.31 -17.90
CA SER A 419 17.17 -9.76 -16.66
C SER A 419 16.07 -9.50 -15.62
N LEU A 420 14.90 -9.02 -16.06
CA LEU A 420 13.69 -8.89 -15.25
C LEU A 420 13.28 -10.26 -14.72
N GLN A 421 13.10 -11.28 -15.57
CA GLN A 421 12.76 -12.65 -15.13
C GLN A 421 13.75 -13.19 -14.09
N GLY A 422 15.06 -12.99 -14.29
CA GLY A 422 16.10 -13.37 -13.33
C GLY A 422 15.98 -12.62 -12.00
N CYS A 423 15.74 -11.31 -12.04
CA CYS A 423 15.55 -10.48 -10.84
C CYS A 423 14.28 -10.85 -10.08
N LEU A 424 13.19 -11.10 -10.79
CA LEU A 424 11.90 -11.51 -10.21
C LEU A 424 12.01 -12.86 -9.50
N SER A 425 12.77 -13.80 -10.07
CA SER A 425 12.99 -15.14 -9.53
C SER A 425 13.96 -15.19 -8.35
N ASP A 426 14.69 -14.11 -8.06
CA ASP A 426 15.65 -14.04 -6.93
C ASP A 426 14.95 -13.47 -5.68
N GLU A 427 14.75 -14.30 -4.67
CA GLU A 427 14.10 -13.93 -3.40
C GLU A 427 14.86 -12.85 -2.61
N ASN A 428 16.16 -12.66 -2.86
CA ASN A 428 16.96 -11.66 -2.15
C ASN A 428 16.83 -10.25 -2.74
N GLN A 429 16.20 -10.10 -3.90
CA GLN A 429 16.01 -8.79 -4.52
C GLN A 429 14.87 -8.04 -3.84
N PRO A 430 15.04 -6.73 -3.56
CA PRO A 430 13.99 -5.92 -2.93
C PRO A 430 12.70 -5.92 -3.76
N VAL A 431 11.57 -6.06 -3.09
CA VAL A 431 10.22 -6.02 -3.69
C VAL A 431 10.00 -4.72 -4.48
N MET A 432 10.42 -3.58 -3.93
CA MET A 432 10.30 -2.30 -4.62
C MET A 432 11.06 -2.28 -5.94
N LEU A 433 12.28 -2.82 -5.97
CA LEU A 433 13.03 -2.92 -7.22
C LEU A 433 12.27 -3.79 -8.24
N LYS A 434 11.70 -4.92 -7.81
CA LYS A 434 10.90 -5.79 -8.68
C LYS A 434 9.68 -5.05 -9.26
N LEU A 435 8.93 -4.32 -8.43
CA LEU A 435 7.79 -3.49 -8.85
C LEU A 435 8.20 -2.45 -9.90
N GLU A 436 9.28 -1.72 -9.64
CA GLU A 436 9.77 -0.68 -10.54
C GLU A 436 10.19 -1.25 -11.89
N LEU A 437 10.90 -2.37 -11.92
CA LEU A 437 11.31 -3.02 -13.18
C LEU A 437 10.09 -3.51 -13.97
N VAL A 438 9.07 -4.04 -13.28
CA VAL A 438 7.80 -4.43 -13.90
C VAL A 438 7.11 -3.21 -14.50
N LEU A 439 7.00 -2.10 -13.77
CA LEU A 439 6.39 -0.85 -14.26
C LEU A 439 7.17 -0.24 -15.43
N MET A 440 8.50 -0.21 -15.38
CA MET A 440 9.34 0.24 -16.50
C MET A 440 9.11 -0.62 -17.74
N MET A 441 9.02 -1.95 -17.55
CA MET A 441 8.73 -2.84 -18.65
C MET A 441 7.30 -2.65 -19.17
N MET A 442 6.32 -2.34 -18.30
CA MET A 442 4.95 -2.00 -18.72
C MET A 442 4.91 -0.77 -19.62
N LEU A 443 5.63 0.27 -19.24
CA LEU A 443 5.79 1.49 -20.04
C LEU A 443 6.57 1.25 -21.34
N CYS A 444 7.43 0.23 -21.38
CA CYS A 444 8.15 -0.21 -22.58
C CYS A 444 7.32 -1.09 -23.54
N GLN A 445 5.98 -1.03 -23.50
CA GLN A 445 5.01 -1.80 -24.30
C GLN A 445 4.58 -3.15 -23.69
N ILE A 446 3.99 -3.15 -22.49
CA ILE A 446 3.10 -4.24 -22.05
C ILE A 446 1.65 -3.82 -22.26
N TYR A 447 1.24 -3.81 -23.51
CA TYR A 447 -0.12 -4.21 -23.84
C TYR A 447 -0.11 -5.53 -24.62
N ALA A 448 0.89 -5.74 -25.48
CA ALA A 448 1.02 -6.94 -26.29
C ALA A 448 1.07 -8.27 -25.48
N ALA A 449 1.65 -8.27 -24.27
CA ALA A 449 1.72 -9.48 -23.42
C ALA A 449 0.49 -9.68 -22.51
N LEU A 450 -0.23 -8.61 -22.11
CA LEU A 450 -1.50 -8.72 -21.37
C LEU A 450 -2.67 -9.08 -22.31
N CYS A 451 -2.59 -8.66 -23.57
CA CYS A 451 -3.54 -9.03 -24.62
C CYS A 451 -3.32 -10.45 -25.14
N ASP A 452 -2.30 -11.17 -24.64
CA ASP A 452 -2.15 -12.61 -24.82
C ASP A 452 -2.39 -13.39 -23.53
N PRO A 453 -3.64 -13.80 -23.23
CA PRO A 453 -3.94 -14.68 -22.12
C PRO A 453 -3.18 -16.01 -22.10
N LYS A 454 -2.44 -16.39 -23.15
CA LYS A 454 -1.52 -17.56 -23.11
C LYS A 454 -0.21 -17.28 -22.39
N VAL A 455 0.13 -16.01 -22.18
CA VAL A 455 1.27 -15.61 -21.36
C VAL A 455 0.87 -15.79 -19.91
N GLU A 456 1.45 -16.81 -19.26
CA GLU A 456 1.21 -17.05 -17.84
C GLU A 456 2.13 -16.15 -17.01
N LEU A 457 1.52 -15.34 -16.15
CA LEU A 457 2.25 -14.64 -15.10
C LEU A 457 2.67 -15.67 -14.05
N GLY A 458 3.98 -15.79 -13.82
CA GLY A 458 4.53 -16.75 -12.85
C GLY A 458 4.18 -16.40 -11.41
N SER A 459 4.44 -17.32 -10.46
CA SER A 459 4.18 -17.10 -9.02
C SER A 459 4.75 -15.79 -8.48
N TRP A 460 5.91 -15.38 -9.01
CA TRP A 460 6.57 -14.11 -8.69
C TRP A 460 5.70 -12.88 -8.91
N PHE A 461 4.80 -12.88 -9.91
CA PHE A 461 3.95 -11.73 -10.21
C PHE A 461 2.96 -11.55 -9.07
N TRP A 462 2.43 -12.65 -8.56
CA TRP A 462 1.48 -12.68 -7.46
C TRP A 462 2.15 -12.34 -6.14
N ASP A 463 3.39 -12.78 -5.91
CA ASP A 463 4.18 -12.35 -4.76
C ASP A 463 4.34 -10.81 -4.73
N VAL A 464 4.55 -10.22 -5.90
CA VAL A 464 4.66 -8.77 -6.09
C VAL A 464 3.30 -8.06 -6.00
N ALA A 465 2.25 -8.61 -6.62
CA ALA A 465 0.92 -8.02 -6.64
C ALA A 465 0.23 -8.07 -5.26
N VAL A 466 0.47 -9.11 -4.46
CA VAL A 466 0.00 -9.18 -3.06
C VAL A 466 0.71 -8.12 -2.22
N GLN A 467 2.01 -7.90 -2.47
CA GLN A 467 2.78 -6.87 -1.78
C GLN A 467 2.46 -5.45 -2.25
N ASP A 468 1.94 -5.27 -3.47
CA ASP A 468 1.44 -3.99 -4.03
C ASP A 468 0.25 -3.44 -3.24
N THR A 469 -0.58 -4.30 -2.64
CA THR A 469 -1.69 -3.88 -1.75
C THR A 469 -1.22 -3.44 -0.35
N ILE A 470 0.05 -3.72 0.00
CA ILE A 470 0.64 -3.52 1.34
C ILE A 470 1.73 -2.44 1.33
N MET A 471 2.40 -2.22 0.19
CA MET A 471 3.51 -1.28 0.02
C MET A 471 3.07 -0.05 -0.78
N THR A 472 3.56 1.15 -0.42
CA THR A 472 3.32 2.36 -1.22
C THR A 472 4.05 2.27 -2.55
N ARG A 473 3.31 2.20 -3.67
CA ARG A 473 3.91 2.25 -5.01
C ARG A 473 4.87 3.45 -5.13
N PRO A 474 5.95 3.34 -5.93
CA PRO A 474 6.74 4.51 -6.31
C PRO A 474 5.90 5.58 -7.05
N TYR A 475 4.72 5.19 -7.57
CA TYR A 475 3.79 6.03 -8.32
C TYR A 475 2.34 5.60 -8.06
N HIS A 476 1.50 6.53 -7.59
CA HIS A 476 0.06 6.33 -7.41
C HIS A 476 -0.70 7.11 -8.48
N TYR A 477 -1.64 6.46 -9.18
CA TYR A 477 -2.75 7.20 -9.77
C TYR A 477 -3.55 7.77 -8.61
N GLU A 478 -3.69 9.10 -8.54
CA GLU A 478 -4.36 9.84 -7.45
C GLU A 478 -5.78 9.31 -7.16
N GLN A 479 -6.39 8.64 -8.13
CA GLN A 479 -7.78 8.17 -8.11
C GLN A 479 -7.98 6.82 -7.39
N ASN A 480 -6.92 6.06 -7.08
CA ASN A 480 -6.99 4.73 -6.46
C ASN A 480 -8.05 3.79 -7.10
N LEU A 481 -7.99 3.64 -8.43
CA LEU A 481 -8.92 2.81 -9.19
C LEU A 481 -8.44 1.35 -9.24
N TYR A 482 -9.36 0.42 -8.96
CA TYR A 482 -9.12 -1.02 -8.90
C TYR A 482 -8.57 -1.57 -10.22
N CYS A 483 -9.08 -1.13 -11.38
CA CYS A 483 -8.61 -1.64 -12.68
C CYS A 483 -7.16 -1.26 -13.03
N PHE A 484 -6.49 -0.43 -12.22
CA PHE A 484 -5.04 -0.15 -12.29
C PHE A 484 -4.22 -0.84 -11.18
N GLU A 485 -4.84 -1.64 -10.33
CA GLU A 485 -4.15 -2.47 -9.34
C GLU A 485 -3.41 -3.63 -10.03
N LEU A 486 -2.20 -3.97 -9.56
CA LEU A 486 -1.42 -5.05 -10.19
C LEU A 486 -2.12 -6.40 -10.02
N GLY A 487 -2.82 -6.60 -8.90
CA GLY A 487 -3.67 -7.77 -8.68
C GLY A 487 -4.76 -7.87 -9.75
N ALA A 488 -5.53 -6.79 -9.94
CA ALA A 488 -6.59 -6.72 -10.95
C ALA A 488 -6.05 -6.92 -12.38
N ILE A 489 -4.90 -6.31 -12.72
CA ILE A 489 -4.25 -6.47 -14.01
C ILE A 489 -3.75 -7.91 -14.22
N GLY A 490 -3.28 -8.57 -13.16
CA GLY A 490 -2.83 -9.96 -13.21
C GLY A 490 -3.95 -10.99 -13.28
N ASP A 491 -5.06 -10.71 -12.61
CA ASP A 491 -6.25 -11.56 -12.57
C ASP A 491 -6.93 -11.62 -13.94
N LEU A 492 -6.93 -10.49 -14.66
CA LEU A 492 -7.61 -10.36 -15.93
C LEU A 492 -7.16 -11.41 -16.98
N PRO A 493 -5.85 -11.62 -17.27
CA PRO A 493 -5.40 -12.71 -18.14
C PRO A 493 -5.81 -14.12 -17.68
N VAL A 494 -5.88 -14.37 -16.37
CA VAL A 494 -6.33 -15.66 -15.81
C VAL A 494 -7.80 -15.89 -16.16
N PHE A 495 -8.63 -14.88 -15.93
CA PHE A 495 -10.05 -14.95 -16.22
C PHE A 495 -10.33 -15.08 -17.72
N LEU A 496 -9.58 -14.36 -18.56
CA LEU A 496 -9.73 -14.40 -20.02
C LEU A 496 -9.26 -15.72 -20.66
N ARG A 497 -8.43 -16.52 -19.98
CA ARG A 497 -7.99 -17.83 -20.46
C ARG A 497 -9.09 -18.89 -20.34
N ASP A 498 -9.96 -18.77 -19.33
CA ASP A 498 -11.05 -19.70 -19.06
C ASP A 498 -12.33 -18.95 -18.60
N PRO A 499 -12.95 -18.14 -19.47
CA PRO A 499 -14.04 -17.26 -19.08
C PRO A 499 -15.32 -18.00 -18.72
N GLU A 500 -15.51 -19.25 -19.15
CA GLU A 500 -16.64 -20.08 -18.71
C GLU A 500 -16.51 -20.38 -17.21
N ARG A 501 -15.32 -20.79 -16.77
CA ARG A 501 -15.02 -21.04 -15.34
C ARG A 501 -15.06 -19.77 -14.50
N TYR A 502 -14.57 -18.65 -15.05
CA TYR A 502 -14.44 -17.37 -14.34
C TYR A 502 -15.53 -16.35 -14.71
N LEU A 503 -16.68 -16.82 -15.20
CA LEU A 503 -17.75 -15.96 -15.73
C LEU A 503 -18.25 -14.95 -14.69
N TYR A 504 -18.37 -15.35 -13.43
CA TYR A 504 -18.79 -14.46 -12.35
C TYR A 504 -17.76 -13.35 -12.09
N GLN A 505 -16.47 -13.71 -12.02
CA GLN A 505 -15.38 -12.79 -11.78
C GLN A 505 -15.26 -11.77 -12.92
N LEU A 506 -15.36 -12.21 -14.17
CA LEU A 506 -15.36 -11.31 -15.34
C LEU A 506 -16.54 -10.32 -15.30
N LYS A 507 -17.74 -10.75 -14.88
CA LYS A 507 -18.88 -9.84 -14.70
C LYS A 507 -18.63 -8.79 -13.63
N CYS A 508 -18.11 -9.21 -12.47
CA CYS A 508 -17.77 -8.29 -11.39
C CYS A 508 -16.71 -7.28 -11.85
N TYR A 509 -15.66 -7.75 -12.51
CA TYR A 509 -14.61 -6.91 -13.08
C TYR A 509 -15.18 -5.92 -14.08
N TYR A 510 -16.01 -6.37 -15.02
CA TYR A 510 -16.60 -5.52 -16.05
C TYR A 510 -17.54 -4.45 -15.46
N ASN A 511 -18.25 -4.76 -14.37
CA ASN A 511 -19.09 -3.79 -13.67
C ASN A 511 -18.25 -2.71 -12.98
N ILE A 512 -17.15 -3.09 -12.31
CA ILE A 512 -16.20 -2.14 -11.71
C ILE A 512 -15.58 -1.27 -12.80
N LEU A 513 -15.07 -1.90 -13.87
CA LEU A 513 -14.49 -1.22 -15.03
C LEU A 513 -15.45 -0.19 -15.65
N SER A 514 -16.74 -0.50 -15.71
CA SER A 514 -17.76 0.42 -16.24
C SER A 514 -17.92 1.67 -15.37
N GLN A 515 -17.89 1.53 -14.05
CA GLN A 515 -17.95 2.66 -13.12
C GLN A 515 -16.66 3.49 -13.19
N GLU A 516 -15.50 2.84 -13.19
CA GLU A 516 -14.20 3.51 -13.22
C GLU A 516 -13.92 4.21 -14.55
N ARG A 517 -14.40 3.67 -15.68
CA ARG A 517 -14.36 4.37 -16.98
C ARG A 517 -15.08 5.71 -16.93
N ALA A 518 -16.24 5.79 -16.29
CA ALA A 518 -16.99 7.04 -16.15
C ALA A 518 -16.23 8.08 -15.30
N VAL A 519 -15.60 7.63 -14.20
CA VAL A 519 -14.75 8.48 -13.36
C VAL A 519 -13.56 9.02 -14.14
N MET A 520 -12.82 8.13 -14.83
CA MET A 520 -11.63 8.52 -15.57
C MET A 520 -11.95 9.40 -16.79
N LYS A 521 -13.08 9.13 -17.47
CA LYS A 521 -13.57 9.98 -18.57
C LYS A 521 -13.77 11.42 -18.12
N LYS A 522 -14.42 11.63 -16.97
CA LYS A 522 -14.66 12.97 -16.41
C LYS A 522 -13.34 13.70 -16.13
N LEU A 523 -12.39 13.02 -15.47
CA LEU A 523 -11.08 13.60 -15.15
C LEU A 523 -10.27 13.95 -16.40
N TYR A 524 -10.29 13.05 -17.39
CA TYR A 524 -9.70 13.26 -18.70
C TYR A 524 -10.31 14.49 -19.39
N GLU A 525 -11.63 14.60 -19.45
CA GLU A 525 -12.31 15.73 -20.08
C GLU A 525 -11.99 17.06 -19.41
N GLU A 526 -12.00 17.11 -18.07
CA GLU A 526 -11.64 18.29 -17.29
C GLU A 526 -10.18 18.71 -17.55
N ALA A 527 -9.25 17.76 -17.55
CA ALA A 527 -7.84 18.05 -17.83
C ALA A 527 -7.59 18.49 -19.27
N MET A 528 -8.30 17.90 -20.25
CA MET A 528 -8.21 18.34 -21.65
C MET A 528 -8.70 19.78 -21.83
N VAL A 529 -9.77 20.19 -21.13
CA VAL A 529 -10.23 21.59 -21.16
C VAL A 529 -9.16 22.54 -20.64
N ALA A 530 -8.41 22.15 -19.59
CA ALA A 530 -7.31 22.94 -19.04
C ALA A 530 -6.13 23.12 -20.01
N THR A 531 -6.06 22.36 -21.10
CA THR A 531 -5.02 22.50 -22.15
C THR A 531 -5.42 23.44 -23.30
N LEU A 532 -6.69 23.85 -23.39
CA LEU A 532 -7.19 24.72 -24.47
C LEU A 532 -6.57 26.13 -24.51
N PRO A 533 -6.24 26.78 -23.38
CA PRO A 533 -5.58 28.09 -23.42
C PRO A 533 -4.23 28.03 -24.12
N THR A 534 -3.91 29.03 -24.95
CA THR A 534 -2.62 29.10 -25.69
C THR A 534 -1.39 29.19 -24.78
N ASP A 535 -1.59 29.59 -23.53
CA ASP A 535 -0.60 29.73 -22.47
C ASP A 535 -0.70 28.62 -21.40
N ALA A 536 -1.41 27.52 -21.68
CA ALA A 536 -1.52 26.39 -20.76
C ALA A 536 -0.15 25.92 -20.25
N SER A 537 -0.03 25.75 -18.93
CA SER A 537 1.23 25.39 -18.30
C SER A 537 1.69 23.97 -18.70
N PRO A 538 3.00 23.68 -18.72
CA PRO A 538 3.51 22.33 -18.94
C PRO A 538 2.91 21.30 -17.98
N ALA A 539 2.65 21.69 -16.72
CA ALA A 539 2.02 20.82 -15.73
C ALA A 539 0.58 20.43 -16.11
N CYS A 540 -0.21 21.37 -16.66
CA CYS A 540 -1.56 21.09 -17.13
C CYS A 540 -1.55 20.09 -18.30
N ARG A 541 -0.63 20.26 -19.26
CA ARG A 541 -0.50 19.35 -20.40
C ARG A 541 -0.01 17.97 -19.97
N MET A 542 0.91 17.91 -19.02
CA MET A 542 1.37 16.66 -18.42
C MET A 542 0.22 15.88 -17.77
N LYS A 543 -0.61 16.56 -16.97
CA LYS A 543 -1.78 15.96 -16.31
C LYS A 543 -2.83 15.47 -17.32
N ALA A 544 -3.00 16.18 -18.42
CA ALA A 544 -3.90 15.76 -19.50
C ALA A 544 -3.42 14.50 -20.20
N ILE A 545 -2.10 14.35 -20.45
CA ILE A 545 -1.52 13.13 -21.03
C ILE A 545 -1.70 11.95 -20.06
N GLU A 546 -1.45 12.16 -18.77
CA GLU A 546 -1.63 11.15 -17.72
C GLU A 546 -3.06 10.60 -17.72
N TYR A 547 -4.08 11.46 -17.58
CA TYR A 547 -5.49 11.02 -17.58
C TYR A 547 -5.96 10.48 -18.93
N ALA A 548 -5.45 10.99 -20.05
CA ALA A 548 -5.74 10.41 -21.36
C ALA A 548 -5.19 8.98 -21.47
N SER A 549 -3.99 8.73 -20.96
CA SER A 549 -3.39 7.39 -20.94
C SER A 549 -4.17 6.42 -20.04
N GLY A 550 -4.63 6.89 -18.87
CA GLY A 550 -5.50 6.13 -17.98
C GLY A 550 -6.84 5.80 -18.64
N HIS A 551 -7.52 6.80 -19.22
CA HIS A 551 -8.79 6.58 -19.90
C HIS A 551 -8.65 5.57 -21.05
N ALA A 552 -7.59 5.69 -21.86
CA ALA A 552 -7.27 4.74 -22.92
C ALA A 552 -7.06 3.31 -22.38
N GLY A 553 -6.38 3.15 -21.24
CA GLY A 553 -6.17 1.85 -20.61
C GLY A 553 -7.46 1.16 -20.19
N LEU A 554 -8.42 1.90 -19.62
CA LEU A 554 -9.72 1.33 -19.25
C LEU A 554 -10.58 0.99 -20.48
N LEU A 555 -10.52 1.80 -21.55
CA LEU A 555 -11.19 1.49 -22.82
C LEU A 555 -10.61 0.23 -23.47
N VAL A 556 -9.29 0.06 -23.42
CA VAL A 556 -8.58 -1.15 -23.87
C VAL A 556 -9.09 -2.39 -23.12
N GLN A 557 -9.15 -2.33 -21.79
CA GLN A 557 -9.67 -3.45 -20.99
C GLN A 557 -11.12 -3.78 -21.35
N ALA A 558 -11.96 -2.76 -21.59
CA ALA A 558 -13.36 -2.98 -21.96
C ALA A 558 -13.50 -3.59 -23.36
N ALA A 559 -12.69 -3.13 -24.32
CA ALA A 559 -12.61 -3.70 -25.66
C ALA A 559 -12.07 -5.14 -25.66
N LEU A 560 -11.35 -5.55 -24.61
CA LEU A 560 -10.88 -6.91 -24.42
C LEU A 560 -11.93 -7.83 -23.75
N ILE A 561 -12.55 -7.36 -22.66
CA ILE A 561 -13.49 -8.15 -21.85
C ILE A 561 -14.86 -8.25 -22.51
N GLY A 562 -15.35 -7.17 -23.10
CA GLY A 562 -16.69 -7.09 -23.70
C GLY A 562 -16.96 -8.19 -24.73
N PRO A 563 -16.13 -8.33 -25.78
CA PRO A 563 -16.27 -9.43 -26.76
C PRO A 563 -16.15 -10.82 -26.14
N THR A 564 -15.42 -10.95 -25.03
CA THR A 564 -15.24 -12.22 -24.31
C THR A 564 -16.49 -12.60 -23.51
N LEU A 565 -17.18 -11.62 -22.92
CA LEU A 565 -18.42 -11.82 -22.15
C LEU A 565 -19.67 -11.92 -23.02
N ASN A 566 -19.69 -11.24 -24.17
CA ASN A 566 -20.87 -11.15 -25.03
C ASN A 566 -21.48 -12.53 -25.43
N PRO A 567 -20.69 -13.57 -25.79
CA PRO A 567 -21.21 -14.90 -26.11
C PRO A 567 -22.03 -15.56 -24.99
N PHE A 568 -21.81 -15.18 -23.73
CA PHE A 568 -22.54 -15.73 -22.59
C PHE A 568 -23.92 -15.10 -22.40
N GLY A 569 -24.27 -14.06 -23.17
CA GLY A 569 -25.58 -13.39 -23.10
C GLY A 569 -25.80 -12.58 -21.82
N VAL A 570 -24.71 -12.11 -21.20
CA VAL A 570 -24.73 -11.46 -19.88
C VAL A 570 -24.64 -9.94 -19.94
N LEU A 571 -24.43 -9.41 -21.15
CA LEU A 571 -24.34 -7.98 -21.45
C LEU A 571 -25.54 -7.62 -22.36
N PRO A 572 -26.67 -7.19 -21.79
CA PRO A 572 -27.92 -7.00 -22.54
C PRO A 572 -27.81 -5.94 -23.64
N ASP A 573 -26.98 -4.90 -23.44
CA ASP A 573 -26.81 -3.76 -24.35
C ASP A 573 -25.40 -3.66 -24.94
N TYR A 574 -24.69 -4.79 -25.05
CA TYR A 574 -23.27 -4.83 -25.44
C TYR A 574 -22.97 -4.10 -26.74
N THR A 575 -23.82 -4.22 -27.77
CA THR A 575 -23.59 -3.55 -29.05
C THR A 575 -23.55 -2.03 -28.89
N GLN A 576 -24.52 -1.46 -28.17
CA GLN A 576 -24.55 -0.02 -27.91
C GLN A 576 -23.33 0.40 -27.08
N GLU A 577 -23.02 -0.34 -26.02
CA GLU A 577 -21.85 -0.06 -25.18
C GLU A 577 -20.54 -0.11 -25.98
N SER A 578 -20.40 -1.07 -26.90
CA SER A 578 -19.24 -1.18 -27.79
C SER A 578 -19.10 0.00 -28.75
N HIS A 579 -20.22 0.59 -29.20
CA HIS A 579 -20.23 1.81 -30.00
C HIS A 579 -19.82 3.02 -29.17
N GLU A 580 -20.29 3.13 -27.93
CA GLU A 580 -19.90 4.20 -27.01
C GLU A 580 -18.39 4.15 -26.70
N ILE A 581 -17.84 2.95 -26.47
CA ILE A 581 -16.39 2.74 -26.34
C ILE A 581 -15.64 3.19 -27.60
N CYS A 582 -16.17 2.87 -28.78
CA CYS A 582 -15.60 3.29 -30.05
C CYS A 582 -15.60 4.82 -30.21
N ASP A 583 -16.72 5.46 -29.86
CA ASP A 583 -16.88 6.90 -29.97
C ASP A 583 -15.90 7.64 -29.04
N ASP A 584 -15.74 7.14 -27.81
CA ASP A 584 -14.76 7.65 -26.85
C ASP A 584 -13.31 7.45 -27.33
N ALA A 585 -13.00 6.28 -27.90
CA ALA A 585 -11.67 6.00 -28.43
C ALA A 585 -11.30 6.92 -29.61
N VAL A 586 -12.25 7.15 -30.52
CA VAL A 586 -12.04 8.07 -31.65
C VAL A 586 -11.88 9.51 -31.16
N LEU A 587 -12.72 9.97 -30.23
CA LEU A 587 -12.61 11.30 -29.65
C LEU A 587 -11.26 11.50 -28.96
N LEU A 588 -10.82 10.53 -28.17
CA LEU A 588 -9.53 10.55 -27.50
C LEU A 588 -8.39 10.63 -28.53
N ALA A 589 -8.42 9.80 -29.57
CA ALA A 589 -7.38 9.79 -30.60
C ALA A 589 -7.26 11.14 -31.32
N HIS A 590 -8.37 11.80 -31.65
CA HIS A 590 -8.35 13.15 -32.23
C HIS A 590 -7.76 14.19 -31.26
N ARG A 591 -8.16 14.16 -29.99
CA ARG A 591 -7.70 15.11 -28.96
C ARG A 591 -6.21 14.94 -28.64
N CYS A 592 -5.70 13.71 -28.65
CA CYS A 592 -4.32 13.40 -28.33
C CYS A 592 -3.35 13.62 -29.50
N GLN A 593 -3.82 14.04 -30.69
CA GLN A 593 -2.93 14.33 -31.81
C GLN A 593 -1.88 15.40 -31.48
N THR A 594 -2.21 16.37 -30.63
CA THR A 594 -1.31 17.44 -30.19
C THR A 594 -0.15 16.94 -29.33
N PHE A 595 -0.28 15.75 -28.73
CA PHE A 595 0.74 15.14 -27.85
C PHE A 595 1.62 14.13 -28.59
N ARG A 596 1.46 13.98 -29.91
CA ARG A 596 2.26 13.07 -30.74
C ARG A 596 3.70 13.59 -30.89
N PRO A 597 4.72 12.70 -30.92
CA PRO A 597 4.60 11.24 -31.00
C PRO A 597 4.59 10.48 -29.66
N CYS A 598 5.33 10.93 -28.63
CA CYS A 598 5.55 10.13 -27.41
C CYS A 598 4.38 10.24 -26.42
N GLY A 599 3.81 11.42 -26.25
CA GLY A 599 2.69 11.69 -25.31
C GLY A 599 1.35 11.06 -25.73
N ALA A 600 1.28 10.48 -26.92
CA ALA A 600 0.12 9.73 -27.42
C ALA A 600 0.48 8.33 -27.92
N SER A 601 1.62 7.77 -27.46
CA SER A 601 2.13 6.48 -27.95
C SER A 601 1.28 5.26 -27.56
N TYR A 602 0.33 5.42 -26.62
CA TYR A 602 -0.66 4.41 -26.21
C TYR A 602 -1.89 4.35 -27.13
N VAL A 603 -2.17 5.40 -27.90
CA VAL A 603 -3.37 5.50 -28.76
C VAL A 603 -3.42 4.41 -29.84
N PRO A 604 -2.32 4.03 -30.51
CA PRO A 604 -2.36 2.94 -31.48
C PRO A 604 -2.89 1.63 -30.90
N GLU A 605 -2.54 1.29 -29.66
CA GLU A 605 -3.01 0.06 -29.03
C GLU A 605 -4.51 0.08 -28.76
N LEU A 606 -5.01 1.23 -28.28
CA LEU A 606 -6.44 1.48 -28.11
C LEU A 606 -7.19 1.29 -29.44
N LEU A 607 -6.73 1.93 -30.51
CA LEU A 607 -7.37 1.85 -31.83
C LEU A 607 -7.39 0.42 -32.37
N LYS A 608 -6.27 -0.32 -32.24
CA LYS A 608 -6.18 -1.70 -32.69
C LYS A 608 -7.17 -2.62 -31.95
N LEU A 609 -7.26 -2.51 -30.63
CA LEU A 609 -8.15 -3.34 -29.83
C LEU A 609 -9.62 -3.00 -30.03
N VAL A 610 -9.96 -1.72 -30.11
CA VAL A 610 -11.34 -1.28 -30.38
C VAL A 610 -11.77 -1.72 -31.78
N TRP A 611 -10.92 -1.55 -32.80
CA TRP A 611 -11.20 -2.07 -34.14
C TRP A 611 -11.40 -3.60 -34.11
N ALA A 612 -10.59 -4.32 -33.34
CA ALA A 612 -10.70 -5.77 -33.23
C ALA A 612 -11.96 -6.21 -32.46
N SER A 613 -12.48 -5.42 -31.52
CA SER A 613 -13.63 -5.79 -30.68
C SER A 613 -14.99 -5.60 -31.40
N LEU A 614 -15.05 -4.75 -32.43
CA LEU A 614 -16.29 -4.36 -33.11
C LEU A 614 -16.68 -5.36 -34.19
N ASN A 615 -17.66 -6.21 -33.89
CA ASN A 615 -18.08 -7.27 -34.82
C ASN A 615 -18.82 -6.78 -36.07
N ASP A 616 -19.50 -5.65 -35.96
CA ASP A 616 -20.38 -5.07 -36.97
C ASP A 616 -19.70 -4.02 -37.87
N GLY A 617 -18.44 -3.69 -37.60
CA GLY A 617 -17.67 -2.74 -38.39
C GLY A 617 -17.94 -1.27 -38.06
N TYR A 618 -18.58 -0.96 -36.93
CA TYR A 618 -18.90 0.42 -36.56
C TYR A 618 -17.65 1.33 -36.59
N ARG A 619 -17.70 2.39 -37.41
CA ARG A 619 -16.62 3.38 -37.63
C ARG A 619 -15.24 2.81 -37.99
N HIS A 620 -15.15 1.59 -38.54
CA HIS A 620 -13.86 0.99 -38.95
C HIS A 620 -13.04 1.87 -39.89
N GLU A 621 -13.67 2.52 -40.88
CA GLU A 621 -12.97 3.42 -41.82
C GLU A 621 -12.25 4.56 -41.10
N GLU A 622 -12.86 5.14 -40.06
CA GLU A 622 -12.26 6.22 -39.30
C GLU A 622 -11.15 5.73 -38.37
N LEU A 623 -11.34 4.58 -37.71
CA LEU A 623 -10.30 3.93 -36.91
C LEU A 623 -9.07 3.57 -37.78
N GLU A 624 -9.29 3.05 -38.98
CA GLU A 624 -8.24 2.73 -39.95
C GLU A 624 -7.46 3.97 -40.40
N LYS A 625 -8.17 5.07 -40.65
CA LYS A 625 -7.55 6.36 -40.97
C LYS A 625 -6.70 6.87 -39.81
N LEU A 626 -7.23 6.88 -38.59
CA LEU A 626 -6.50 7.29 -37.39
C LEU A 626 -5.27 6.41 -37.14
N MET A 627 -5.39 5.08 -37.31
CA MET A 627 -4.25 4.17 -37.23
C MET A 627 -3.17 4.52 -38.28
N GLY A 628 -3.58 4.88 -39.49
CA GLY A 628 -2.67 5.36 -40.54
C GLY A 628 -1.95 6.65 -40.15
N GLU A 629 -2.68 7.62 -39.62
CA GLU A 629 -2.11 8.90 -39.15
C GLU A 629 -1.09 8.67 -38.03
N TYR A 630 -1.41 7.85 -37.02
CA TYR A 630 -0.49 7.52 -35.93
C TYR A 630 0.71 6.66 -36.37
N ALA A 631 0.56 5.81 -37.39
CA ALA A 631 1.66 5.03 -37.94
C ALA A 631 2.78 5.90 -38.54
N GLU A 632 2.52 7.16 -38.90
CA GLU A 632 3.55 8.10 -39.35
C GLU A 632 4.62 8.40 -38.28
N ASP A 633 4.31 8.18 -37.00
CA ASP A 633 5.27 8.39 -35.91
C ASP A 633 6.25 7.23 -35.75
N VAL A 634 5.93 6.05 -36.29
CA VAL A 634 6.74 4.83 -36.14
C VAL A 634 6.96 4.19 -37.50
N GLN A 635 8.15 4.40 -38.05
CA GLN A 635 8.52 3.85 -39.36
C GLN A 635 8.39 2.32 -39.36
N GLY A 636 7.60 1.79 -40.31
CA GLY A 636 7.35 0.36 -40.47
C GLY A 636 6.20 -0.19 -39.62
N ALA A 637 5.48 0.65 -38.87
CA ALA A 637 4.28 0.24 -38.15
C ALA A 637 3.18 -0.22 -39.13
N SER A 638 2.50 -1.31 -38.79
CA SER A 638 1.38 -1.85 -39.56
C SER A 638 0.20 -2.14 -38.63
N TYR A 639 -0.29 -1.08 -37.98
CA TYR A 639 -1.29 -1.21 -36.91
C TYR A 639 -2.58 -1.90 -37.37
N LEU A 640 -3.03 -1.67 -38.61
CA LEU A 640 -4.20 -2.36 -39.16
C LEU A 640 -3.97 -3.87 -39.31
N GLU A 641 -2.79 -4.31 -39.74
CA GLU A 641 -2.50 -5.74 -39.84
C GLU A 641 -2.40 -6.38 -38.45
N GLU A 642 -1.86 -5.66 -37.47
CA GLU A 642 -1.89 -6.09 -36.06
C GLU A 642 -3.31 -6.20 -35.51
N ALA A 643 -4.19 -5.22 -35.80
CA ALA A 643 -5.60 -5.25 -35.41
C ALA A 643 -6.35 -6.46 -36.03
N LYS A 644 -6.08 -6.78 -37.30
CA LYS A 644 -6.61 -7.97 -37.96
C LYS A 644 -6.16 -9.27 -37.30
N ILE A 645 -4.93 -9.33 -36.81
CA ILE A 645 -4.42 -10.49 -36.04
C ILE A 645 -5.19 -10.60 -34.72
N MET A 646 -5.41 -9.50 -34.01
CA MET A 646 -6.20 -9.46 -32.78
C MET A 646 -7.66 -9.88 -33.03
N ARG A 647 -8.28 -9.46 -34.14
CA ARG A 647 -9.64 -9.90 -34.48
C ARG A 647 -9.74 -11.40 -34.71
N LYS A 648 -8.83 -11.97 -35.51
CA LYS A 648 -8.79 -13.42 -35.74
C LYS A 648 -8.71 -14.21 -34.44
N ARG A 649 -8.09 -13.64 -33.41
CA ARG A 649 -8.06 -14.23 -32.08
C ARG A 649 -9.45 -14.28 -31.47
N PHE A 650 -10.19 -13.17 -31.42
CA PHE A 650 -11.56 -13.15 -30.91
C PHE A 650 -12.46 -14.16 -31.64
N ASP A 651 -12.32 -14.27 -32.96
CA ASP A 651 -13.05 -15.25 -33.77
C ASP A 651 -12.64 -16.70 -33.44
N SER A 652 -11.36 -16.94 -33.12
CA SER A 652 -10.81 -18.27 -32.79
C SER A 652 -11.16 -18.76 -31.38
N LEU A 653 -11.70 -17.90 -30.52
CA LEU A 653 -12.06 -18.26 -29.15
C LEU A 653 -13.22 -19.27 -29.08
N GLY A 654 -13.91 -19.57 -30.20
CA GLY A 654 -14.55 -20.87 -30.45
C GLY A 654 -15.43 -21.43 -29.32
N TRP A 655 -16.23 -20.58 -28.67
CA TRP A 655 -17.03 -20.95 -27.50
C TRP A 655 -18.14 -21.94 -27.89
N SER A 656 -18.21 -23.09 -27.19
CA SER A 656 -19.25 -24.08 -27.45
C SER A 656 -20.62 -23.57 -27.04
N ASN A 657 -21.62 -23.74 -27.91
CA ASN A 657 -23.04 -23.53 -27.59
C ASN A 657 -23.57 -24.47 -26.48
N GLU A 658 -22.76 -25.40 -25.99
CA GLU A 658 -23.09 -26.28 -24.86
C GLU A 658 -22.71 -25.58 -23.55
N GLN A 659 -23.68 -24.88 -22.94
CA GLN A 659 -23.56 -24.37 -21.58
C GLN A 659 -23.42 -25.55 -20.60
N ARG A 660 -22.19 -25.94 -20.22
CA ARG A 660 -21.97 -27.13 -19.38
C ARG A 660 -22.19 -26.91 -17.88
N PHE A 661 -22.54 -25.70 -17.45
CA PHE A 661 -22.81 -25.40 -16.04
C PHE A 661 -24.26 -25.64 -15.58
N LEU A 662 -25.19 -26.01 -16.46
CA LEU A 662 -26.60 -26.24 -16.08
C LEU A 662 -27.09 -27.70 -16.23
N GLU A 663 -26.26 -28.63 -16.71
CA GLU A 663 -26.64 -30.03 -16.78
C GLU A 663 -25.89 -30.86 -15.74
N GLY A 664 -26.62 -31.31 -14.72
CA GLY A 664 -26.06 -32.06 -13.60
C GLY A 664 -25.48 -33.42 -13.99
N ARG A 665 -24.32 -33.71 -13.38
CA ARG A 665 -23.68 -35.00 -12.98
C ARG A 665 -22.16 -34.88 -13.19
N ASP A 666 -21.26 -35.43 -12.38
CA ASP A 666 -21.31 -36.71 -11.68
C ASP A 666 -20.34 -36.68 -10.47
N GLU A 667 -20.72 -37.33 -9.37
CA GLU A 667 -19.87 -37.55 -8.20
C GLU A 667 -18.74 -38.52 -8.56
N ARG A 668 -17.61 -38.00 -9.03
CA ARG A 668 -16.27 -38.62 -8.96
C ARG A 668 -15.26 -37.79 -9.75
N LEU A 669 -14.47 -36.97 -9.05
CA LEU A 669 -13.03 -36.73 -9.28
C LEU A 669 -12.56 -35.67 -8.27
N GLU A 670 -11.67 -36.10 -7.39
CA GLU A 670 -11.05 -35.31 -6.33
C GLU A 670 -10.06 -34.27 -6.91
N ALA A 671 -10.37 -32.99 -6.72
CA ALA A 671 -9.37 -31.93 -6.54
C ALA A 671 -10.05 -30.73 -5.85
N PRO A 672 -9.53 -30.20 -4.73
CA PRO A 672 -10.11 -29.01 -4.12
C PRO A 672 -9.87 -27.79 -5.02
N PRO A 673 -10.82 -26.85 -5.12
CA PRO A 673 -10.60 -25.61 -5.85
C PRO A 673 -9.47 -24.81 -5.16
N PRO A 674 -8.60 -24.11 -5.91
CA PRO A 674 -7.65 -23.18 -5.31
C PRO A 674 -8.42 -22.07 -4.59
N CYS A 675 -8.08 -21.90 -3.32
CA CYS A 675 -8.59 -20.83 -2.47
C CYS A 675 -8.09 -19.49 -3.03
N VAL A 676 -9.00 -18.66 -3.55
CA VAL A 676 -8.73 -17.25 -3.83
C VAL A 676 -9.20 -16.47 -2.61
N ILE A 677 -8.24 -15.83 -1.94
CA ILE A 677 -8.43 -15.06 -0.70
C ILE A 677 -9.18 -13.77 -1.07
N LEU A 678 -10.29 -13.51 -0.37
CA LEU A 678 -11.08 -12.27 -0.42
C LEU A 678 -10.45 -11.17 0.44
#